data_AF-A0A7C5G631-F1
#
_entry.id   AF-A0A7C5G631-F1
#
_cell.length_a   1.000
_cell.length_b   1.000
_cell.length_c   1.000
_cell.angle_alpha   90.00
_cell.angle_beta   90.00
_cell.angle_gamma   90.00
#
_symmetry.space_group_name_H-M   'P 1'
#
loop_
_entity.id
_entity.type
_entity.pdbx_description
1 polymer ?
#
loop_
_entity_poly.entity_id
_entity_poly.type
_entity_poly.pdbx_seq_one_letter_code
_entity_poly.pdbx_strand_id
1 'polypeptide(L)'
;MEVTYRAVSGNLIDPNDPSRGALATDSINTTSENDLANGIYKANFWEPGNAAGDLLGFLSYDNLYPPGVLAAFPLRHTTMGYLLGLPAPDIERLYLGDGVLAAEQSTMPGRLDPYNANDPQPFHGYYRDLPFFVNFPFGYTVTDFKRFTAEGIPITPVDDQGRKNAYPLMRVEARDAQGNVLAYNDVVVPVASEADCQSCHLDADVCTGLGLGFQCDDIANYYTDADFITGANIDTSDENDPHYVPGDTAEQIALNASKINILRLHDAKNGTSLDAERTVVCANCHYSPALDLAHLGPNDDNGKEQTRHRSMSSVMHGYHAGLPNRPEDDPDGVFRNLFPTMPTYDNRTPELTQAILEQTCYACHPGKRTACLRGAMAEGGMVCQDCHGQGTQVGNDFTVGFAEATPGNADLSRRVPWASEPKCQSCHLGDVLQVEQLRAGGMLADLLINDTDVWGNPDGLRARMAYALPEHVDHGGDTRLELLDFSGSRFASDQPLYRLSGSGEEKGHGGVFCEGCHGSTHAIWPNANPFANDNRSAEGLQGHTGPIVECSTCHTGDLGNTLEGPHGMHPVGNTTFSMGGHEKLAEKNKDACRACHGQNGEGSVLSRVAADRTLFKDEDGKKTVMVARGTPVSCSLCHENKLK
;
A
#
# COMPACT_ATOMS: atom_id res chain seq x y z
N MET A 1 -15.12 -22.71 13.97
CA MET A 1 -13.88 -21.93 14.03
C MET A 1 -14.29 -20.48 13.93
N GLU A 2 -13.81 -19.64 14.83
CA GLU A 2 -14.02 -18.19 14.82
C GLU A 2 -12.69 -17.53 14.51
N VAL A 3 -12.69 -16.43 13.75
CA VAL A 3 -11.48 -15.62 13.53
C VAL A 3 -11.68 -14.28 14.23
N THR A 4 -10.68 -13.88 15.00
CA THR A 4 -10.71 -12.63 15.79
C THR A 4 -9.47 -11.79 15.53
N TYR A 5 -9.57 -10.47 15.73
CA TYR A 5 -8.44 -9.55 15.74
C TYR A 5 -8.34 -8.77 17.05
N ARG A 6 -7.13 -8.38 17.45
CA ARG A 6 -6.87 -7.42 18.53
C ARG A 6 -5.55 -6.69 18.30
N ALA A 7 -5.36 -5.54 18.94
CA ALA A 7 -4.06 -4.88 18.90
C ALA A 7 -3.01 -5.71 19.66
N VAL A 8 -1.75 -5.57 19.28
CA VAL A 8 -0.61 -6.11 20.08
C VAL A 8 0.51 -5.08 20.13
N SER A 9 1.36 -5.20 21.15
CA SER A 9 2.52 -4.33 21.28
C SER A 9 3.48 -4.54 20.11
N GLY A 10 3.79 -3.46 19.40
CA GLY A 10 4.81 -3.37 18.39
C GLY A 10 6.00 -2.53 18.84
N ASN A 11 7.01 -2.54 17.99
CA ASN A 11 8.17 -1.69 18.15
C ASN A 11 7.86 -0.30 17.62
N LEU A 12 8.28 0.72 18.36
CA LEU A 12 8.37 2.09 17.90
C LEU A 12 9.77 2.29 17.31
N ILE A 13 9.86 2.51 16.01
CA ILE A 13 11.14 2.66 15.30
C ILE A 13 11.42 4.14 15.04
N ASP A 14 12.69 4.52 15.13
CA ASP A 14 13.14 5.84 14.69
C ASP A 14 13.10 5.89 13.16
N PRO A 15 12.24 6.74 12.56
CA PRO A 15 12.12 6.80 11.10
C PRO A 15 13.40 7.36 10.44
N ASN A 16 14.26 8.05 11.19
CA ASN A 16 15.46 8.70 10.66
C ASN A 16 16.72 7.85 10.79
N ASP A 17 16.67 6.73 11.50
CA ASP A 17 17.82 5.83 11.67
C ASP A 17 17.39 4.37 11.59
N PRO A 18 17.43 3.76 10.40
CA PRO A 18 17.03 2.36 10.20
C PRO A 18 18.00 1.37 10.86
N SER A 19 19.18 1.80 11.32
CA SER A 19 20.14 0.96 12.04
C SER A 19 19.89 0.93 13.55
N ARG A 20 19.08 1.87 14.05
CA ARG A 20 18.79 2.00 15.47
C ARG A 20 17.84 0.92 15.95
N GLY A 21 18.07 0.45 17.18
CA GLY A 21 17.12 -0.38 17.91
C GLY A 21 15.78 0.33 18.14
N ALA A 22 14.75 -0.45 18.50
CA ALA A 22 13.45 0.12 18.83
C ALA A 22 13.57 1.16 19.96
N LEU A 23 12.93 2.33 19.76
CA LEU A 23 12.81 3.38 20.77
C LEU A 23 11.97 2.92 21.95
N ALA A 24 10.96 2.08 21.67
CA ALA A 24 10.10 1.42 22.65
C ALA A 24 9.55 0.11 22.05
N THR A 25 9.16 -0.84 22.90
CA THR A 25 8.61 -2.15 22.47
C THR A 25 7.18 -2.39 22.97
N ASP A 26 6.55 -1.36 23.53
CA ASP A 26 5.22 -1.38 24.15
C ASP A 26 4.24 -0.48 23.37
N SER A 27 4.51 -0.19 22.10
CA SER A 27 3.61 0.64 21.27
C SER A 27 2.40 -0.16 20.85
N ILE A 28 1.23 0.18 21.40
CA ILE A 28 -0.03 -0.51 21.15
C ILE A 28 -1.12 0.50 20.78
N ASN A 29 -1.91 0.17 19.77
CA ASN A 29 -3.00 1.01 19.30
C ASN A 29 -4.33 0.28 19.52
N THR A 30 -4.78 0.19 20.77
CA THR A 30 -6.03 -0.52 21.08
C THR A 30 -7.23 0.25 20.57
N THR A 31 -7.21 1.58 20.63
CA THR A 31 -8.36 2.44 20.27
C THR A 31 -7.95 3.57 19.33
N SER A 32 -8.90 4.13 18.58
CA SER A 32 -8.71 5.36 17.79
C SER A 32 -9.37 6.58 18.44
N GLU A 33 -9.92 6.43 19.64
CA GLU A 33 -10.49 7.52 20.44
C GLU A 33 -9.39 8.45 21.00
N ASN A 34 -9.80 9.67 21.36
CA ASN A 34 -8.94 10.65 22.02
C ASN A 34 -9.03 10.47 23.55
N ASP A 35 -7.91 10.69 24.24
CA ASP A 35 -7.85 10.84 25.70
C ASP A 35 -7.30 12.23 26.00
N LEU A 36 -8.17 13.21 25.77
CA LEU A 36 -7.86 14.62 25.95
C LEU A 36 -7.53 14.94 27.42
N ALA A 37 -8.02 14.15 28.38
CA ALA A 37 -7.71 14.32 29.79
C ALA A 37 -6.21 14.08 30.07
N ASN A 38 -5.58 13.17 29.33
CA ASN A 38 -4.13 12.92 29.38
C ASN A 38 -3.37 13.54 28.19
N GLY A 39 -4.02 14.39 27.39
CA GLY A 39 -3.42 15.10 26.26
C GLY A 39 -3.12 14.22 25.04
N ILE A 40 -3.80 13.07 24.89
CA ILE A 40 -3.64 12.16 23.76
C ILE A 40 -4.73 12.46 22.73
N TYR A 41 -4.31 12.91 21.55
CA TYR A 41 -5.18 13.08 20.39
C TYR A 41 -4.80 12.07 19.29
N LYS A 42 -5.79 11.38 18.75
CA LYS A 42 -5.66 10.39 17.67
C LYS A 42 -6.40 10.81 16.41
N ALA A 43 -7.67 11.23 16.51
CA ALA A 43 -8.49 11.65 15.38
C ALA A 43 -9.76 12.41 15.81
N ASN A 44 -10.28 13.29 14.96
CA ASN A 44 -11.56 13.98 15.15
C ASN A 44 -12.76 13.24 14.53
N PHE A 45 -12.54 12.07 13.92
CA PHE A 45 -13.57 11.32 13.19
C PHE A 45 -14.85 11.05 14.03
N TRP A 46 -14.70 10.82 15.34
CA TRP A 46 -15.82 10.56 16.26
C TRP A 46 -16.17 11.76 17.16
N GLU A 47 -15.72 12.96 16.82
CA GLU A 47 -16.08 14.20 17.50
C GLU A 47 -17.36 14.80 16.88
N PRO A 48 -18.22 15.48 17.67
CA PRO A 48 -19.35 16.22 17.14
C PRO A 48 -18.90 17.33 16.19
N GLY A 49 -19.47 17.37 14.98
CA GLY A 49 -19.20 18.39 13.98
C GLY A 49 -20.28 19.47 13.86
N ASN A 50 -21.40 19.34 14.56
CA ASN A 50 -22.49 20.32 14.54
C ASN A 50 -23.27 20.36 15.87
N ALA A 51 -24.16 21.36 16.01
CA ALA A 51 -25.01 21.53 17.20
C ALA A 51 -26.04 20.41 17.42
N ALA A 52 -26.33 19.60 16.40
CA ALA A 52 -27.19 18.42 16.51
C ALA A 52 -26.45 17.22 17.13
N GLY A 53 -25.11 17.30 17.23
CA GLY A 53 -24.27 16.23 17.76
C GLY A 53 -23.86 15.19 16.72
N ASP A 54 -24.08 15.44 15.43
CA ASP A 54 -23.65 14.54 14.37
C ASP A 54 -22.12 14.48 14.33
N LEU A 55 -21.56 13.27 14.17
CA LEU A 55 -20.12 13.07 14.20
C LEU A 55 -19.47 13.53 12.89
N LEU A 56 -18.25 14.06 12.94
CA LEU A 56 -17.52 14.51 11.76
C LEU A 56 -17.37 13.40 10.71
N GLY A 57 -17.10 12.16 11.13
CA GLY A 57 -17.05 11.01 10.23
C GLY A 57 -18.38 10.74 9.52
N PHE A 58 -19.52 11.04 10.15
CA PHE A 58 -20.83 10.96 9.49
C PHE A 58 -20.98 12.09 8.47
N LEU A 59 -20.76 13.34 8.90
CA LEU A 59 -20.93 14.53 8.06
C LEU A 59 -20.02 14.51 6.81
N SER A 60 -18.79 14.01 6.95
CA SER A 60 -17.85 13.91 5.85
C SER A 60 -18.22 12.82 4.84
N TYR A 61 -18.69 11.65 5.29
CA TYR A 61 -18.83 10.48 4.42
C TYR A 61 -20.26 10.19 3.94
N ASP A 62 -21.31 10.79 4.51
CA ASP A 62 -22.71 10.44 4.17
C ASP A 62 -23.01 10.49 2.67
N ASN A 63 -22.54 11.53 1.97
CA ASN A 63 -22.74 11.68 0.52
C ASN A 63 -22.11 10.54 -0.32
N LEU A 64 -21.07 9.89 0.21
CA LEU A 64 -20.45 8.72 -0.44
C LEU A 64 -21.30 7.46 -0.33
N TYR A 65 -22.27 7.43 0.59
CA TYR A 65 -23.26 6.37 0.71
C TYR A 65 -24.55 6.73 -0.03
N PRO A 66 -25.37 5.72 -0.41
CA PRO A 66 -26.73 5.99 -0.85
C PRO A 66 -27.52 6.73 0.25
N PRO A 67 -28.49 7.60 -0.12
CA PRO A 67 -29.19 8.45 0.85
C PRO A 67 -29.76 7.66 2.03
N GLY A 68 -29.42 8.08 3.25
CA GLY A 68 -29.91 7.49 4.50
C GLY A 68 -29.27 6.16 4.92
N VAL A 69 -28.34 5.60 4.12
CA VAL A 69 -27.65 4.36 4.50
C VAL A 69 -26.75 4.60 5.70
N LEU A 70 -25.84 5.59 5.66
CA LEU A 70 -24.90 5.79 6.77
C LEU A 70 -25.62 6.13 8.09
N ALA A 71 -26.77 6.82 8.03
CA ALA A 71 -27.61 7.11 9.19
C ALA A 71 -28.17 5.84 9.88
N ALA A 72 -28.28 4.72 9.15
CA ALA A 72 -28.67 3.43 9.72
C ALA A 72 -27.52 2.69 10.43
N PHE A 73 -26.28 3.17 10.27
CA PHE A 73 -25.04 2.58 10.79
C PHE A 73 -24.32 3.56 11.71
N PRO A 74 -24.77 3.69 12.98
CA PRO A 74 -24.21 4.68 13.88
C PRO A 74 -22.72 4.38 14.15
N LEU A 75 -21.86 5.40 14.04
CA LEU A 75 -20.42 5.27 14.30
C LEU A 75 -20.09 5.11 15.80
N ARG A 76 -21.11 5.25 16.66
CA ARG A 76 -21.09 4.89 18.07
C ARG A 76 -22.25 3.96 18.36
N HIS A 77 -21.97 2.84 19.01
CA HIS A 77 -23.02 1.88 19.33
C HIS A 77 -24.05 2.52 20.27
N THR A 78 -25.33 2.49 19.90
CA THR A 78 -26.41 3.25 20.57
C THR A 78 -26.62 2.90 22.04
N THR A 79 -26.39 1.64 22.44
CA THR A 79 -26.55 1.19 23.84
C THR A 79 -25.27 1.21 24.66
N MET A 80 -24.16 0.76 24.08
CA MET A 80 -22.90 0.51 24.79
C MET A 80 -21.87 1.65 24.62
N GLY A 81 -22.11 2.60 23.71
CA GLY A 81 -21.30 3.82 23.52
C GLY A 81 -19.97 3.67 22.78
N TYR A 82 -19.53 2.44 22.52
CA TYR A 82 -18.22 2.17 21.90
C TYR A 82 -18.16 2.50 20.40
N LEU A 83 -16.93 2.66 19.89
CA LEU A 83 -16.63 3.04 18.51
C LEU A 83 -16.91 1.94 17.49
N LEU A 84 -17.53 2.35 16.38
CA LEU A 84 -17.71 1.56 15.19
C LEU A 84 -17.03 2.26 14.00
N GLY A 85 -16.53 1.46 13.06
CA GLY A 85 -16.04 1.94 11.78
C GLY A 85 -17.16 2.31 10.82
N LEU A 86 -16.76 2.76 9.63
CA LEU A 86 -17.68 2.95 8.51
C LEU A 86 -18.29 1.59 8.07
N PRO A 87 -19.57 1.56 7.67
CA PRO A 87 -20.18 0.33 7.17
C PRO A 87 -19.59 -0.06 5.81
N ALA A 88 -19.09 -1.29 5.69
CA ALA A 88 -18.60 -1.84 4.44
C ALA A 88 -19.71 -2.67 3.77
N PRO A 89 -19.98 -2.47 2.46
CA PRO A 89 -21.03 -3.18 1.76
C PRO A 89 -20.65 -4.64 1.48
N ASP A 90 -21.61 -5.54 1.60
CA ASP A 90 -21.50 -6.93 1.17
C ASP A 90 -21.67 -7.02 -0.36
N ILE A 91 -20.55 -6.79 -1.06
CA ILE A 91 -20.51 -6.79 -2.52
C ILE A 91 -20.73 -8.19 -3.11
N GLU A 92 -20.40 -9.27 -2.39
CA GLU A 92 -20.67 -10.63 -2.85
C GLU A 92 -22.17 -10.88 -2.93
N ARG A 93 -22.93 -10.56 -1.87
CA ARG A 93 -24.39 -10.68 -1.90
C ARG A 93 -25.02 -9.77 -2.96
N LEU A 94 -24.52 -8.54 -3.10
CA LEU A 94 -25.04 -7.58 -4.08
C LEU A 94 -24.87 -8.10 -5.52
N TYR A 95 -23.69 -8.58 -5.89
CA TYR A 95 -23.39 -8.91 -7.29
C TYR A 95 -23.57 -10.39 -7.65
N LEU A 96 -23.35 -11.29 -6.69
CA LEU A 96 -23.38 -12.74 -6.90
C LEU A 96 -24.53 -13.43 -6.16
N GLY A 97 -25.22 -12.71 -5.27
CA GLY A 97 -26.33 -13.22 -4.45
C GLY A 97 -27.71 -12.78 -4.92
N ASP A 98 -28.49 -12.22 -4.00
CA ASP A 98 -29.89 -11.84 -4.21
C ASP A 98 -30.06 -10.40 -4.72
N GLY A 99 -28.97 -9.67 -4.97
CA GLY A 99 -29.02 -8.28 -5.42
C GLY A 99 -29.27 -7.27 -4.30
N VAL A 100 -29.32 -7.70 -3.04
CA VAL A 100 -29.57 -6.81 -1.91
C VAL A 100 -28.25 -6.23 -1.42
N LEU A 101 -28.15 -4.89 -1.42
CA LEU A 101 -27.06 -4.16 -0.78
C LEU A 101 -27.23 -4.26 0.75
N ALA A 102 -26.47 -5.16 1.36
CA ALA A 102 -26.27 -5.24 2.80
C ALA A 102 -24.92 -4.59 3.17
N ALA A 103 -24.71 -4.26 4.44
CA ALA A 103 -23.43 -3.77 4.92
C ALA A 103 -23.17 -4.24 6.35
N GLU A 104 -21.90 -4.29 6.72
CA GLU A 104 -21.41 -4.69 8.03
C GLU A 104 -20.50 -3.62 8.62
N GLN A 105 -20.47 -3.51 9.94
CA GLN A 105 -19.56 -2.61 10.66
C GLN A 105 -18.61 -3.41 11.54
N SER A 106 -17.36 -2.94 11.56
CA SER A 106 -16.31 -3.52 12.39
C SER A 106 -16.00 -2.62 13.58
N THR A 107 -15.54 -3.22 14.67
CA THR A 107 -15.20 -2.54 15.93
C THR A 107 -13.69 -2.40 16.09
N MET A 108 -13.22 -1.29 16.63
CA MET A 108 -11.83 -1.24 17.11
C MET A 108 -11.60 -2.26 18.25
N PRO A 109 -10.37 -2.79 18.40
CA PRO A 109 -9.95 -3.43 19.65
C PRO A 109 -10.18 -2.49 20.87
N GLY A 110 -10.15 -3.02 22.09
CA GLY A 110 -10.33 -2.18 23.30
C GLY A 110 -11.70 -1.51 23.49
N ARG A 111 -12.66 -1.88 22.64
CA ARG A 111 -14.09 -1.54 22.61
C ARG A 111 -14.77 -1.18 23.95
N LEU A 112 -14.56 -1.93 25.03
CA LEU A 112 -15.34 -1.79 26.27
C LEU A 112 -14.73 -0.81 27.28
N ASP A 113 -13.43 -0.56 27.19
CA ASP A 113 -12.68 0.31 28.08
C ASP A 113 -11.42 0.77 27.34
N PRO A 114 -11.54 1.81 26.49
CA PRO A 114 -10.41 2.34 25.73
C PRO A 114 -9.18 2.55 26.63
N TYR A 115 -7.98 2.25 26.14
CA TYR A 115 -6.71 2.29 26.88
C TYR A 115 -6.51 1.20 27.95
N ASN A 116 -7.58 0.57 28.47
CA ASN A 116 -7.50 -0.42 29.55
C ASN A 116 -7.91 -1.84 29.12
N ALA A 117 -8.71 -1.97 28.05
CA ALA A 117 -9.13 -3.23 27.46
C ALA A 117 -8.51 -3.42 26.08
N ASN A 118 -8.35 -4.68 25.68
CA ASN A 118 -7.87 -5.07 24.34
C ASN A 118 -8.50 -6.41 23.93
N ASP A 119 -9.82 -6.50 24.12
CA ASP A 119 -10.57 -7.72 23.87
C ASP A 119 -10.55 -8.06 22.37
N PRO A 120 -10.34 -9.34 22.02
CA PRO A 120 -10.49 -9.80 20.63
C PRO A 120 -11.87 -9.45 20.07
N GLN A 121 -11.88 -8.87 18.88
CA GLN A 121 -13.09 -8.59 18.11
C GLN A 121 -13.24 -9.62 16.98
N PRO A 122 -14.45 -10.13 16.71
CA PRO A 122 -14.67 -11.06 15.62
C PRO A 122 -14.57 -10.36 14.26
N PHE A 123 -14.10 -11.08 13.25
CA PHE A 123 -14.38 -10.71 11.87
C PHE A 123 -15.84 -11.02 11.58
N HIS A 124 -16.61 -10.01 11.16
CA HIS A 124 -18.03 -10.18 10.85
C HIS A 124 -18.26 -10.61 9.39
N GLY A 125 -17.39 -10.15 8.48
CA GLY A 125 -17.53 -10.41 7.06
C GLY A 125 -16.82 -11.68 6.63
N TYR A 126 -17.37 -12.35 5.63
CA TYR A 126 -16.73 -13.46 4.96
C TYR A 126 -17.12 -13.47 3.49
N TYR A 127 -16.12 -13.25 2.62
CA TYR A 127 -16.28 -13.38 1.18
C TYR A 127 -15.86 -14.77 0.74
N ARG A 128 -16.78 -15.52 0.13
CA ARG A 128 -16.43 -16.77 -0.54
C ARG A 128 -15.79 -16.47 -1.89
N ASP A 129 -16.42 -15.62 -2.69
CA ASP A 129 -15.95 -15.11 -3.98
C ASP A 129 -15.97 -13.57 -3.92
N LEU A 130 -14.97 -12.90 -4.52
CA LEU A 130 -14.88 -11.43 -4.49
C LEU A 130 -15.25 -10.85 -5.87
N PRO A 131 -16.43 -10.22 -6.02
CA PRO A 131 -16.76 -9.46 -7.23
C PRO A 131 -16.05 -8.09 -7.23
N PHE A 132 -15.03 -7.94 -8.04
CA PHE A 132 -14.29 -6.70 -8.20
C PHE A 132 -14.79 -5.92 -9.42
N PHE A 133 -15.55 -4.85 -9.20
CA PHE A 133 -16.07 -3.96 -10.26
C PHE A 133 -16.72 -4.71 -11.46
N VAL A 134 -17.46 -5.80 -11.20
CA VAL A 134 -17.93 -6.75 -12.24
C VAL A 134 -18.85 -6.15 -13.31
N ASN A 135 -19.43 -4.98 -13.05
CA ASN A 135 -20.23 -4.24 -14.03
C ASN A 135 -19.40 -3.38 -14.99
N PHE A 136 -18.08 -3.35 -14.82
CA PHE A 136 -17.14 -2.60 -15.66
C PHE A 136 -16.26 -3.54 -16.50
N PRO A 137 -15.85 -3.13 -17.72
CA PRO A 137 -14.97 -3.92 -18.58
C PRO A 137 -13.64 -4.38 -17.95
N PHE A 138 -13.11 -3.64 -16.97
CA PHE A 138 -11.87 -4.01 -16.25
C PHE A 138 -12.14 -4.93 -15.04
N GLY A 139 -13.40 -5.15 -14.69
CA GLY A 139 -13.81 -5.93 -13.53
C GLY A 139 -13.70 -7.43 -13.75
N TYR A 140 -13.65 -8.16 -12.64
CA TYR A 140 -13.50 -9.61 -12.61
C TYR A 140 -14.02 -10.17 -11.27
N THR A 141 -14.27 -11.47 -11.21
CA THR A 141 -14.58 -12.16 -9.95
C THR A 141 -13.40 -13.03 -9.55
N VAL A 142 -12.89 -12.84 -8.34
CA VAL A 142 -11.90 -13.73 -7.75
C VAL A 142 -12.65 -14.88 -7.10
N THR A 143 -12.58 -16.06 -7.72
CA THR A 143 -13.22 -17.27 -7.21
C THR A 143 -12.41 -17.89 -6.07
N ASP A 144 -13.09 -18.58 -5.16
CA ASP A 144 -12.47 -19.24 -4.00
C ASP A 144 -11.62 -18.28 -3.15
N PHE A 145 -12.08 -17.03 -3.02
CA PHE A 145 -11.42 -15.98 -2.25
C PHE A 145 -11.34 -16.30 -0.74
N LYS A 146 -12.43 -16.85 -0.16
CA LYS A 146 -12.50 -17.43 1.20
C LYS A 146 -11.81 -16.59 2.29
N ARG A 147 -12.11 -15.29 2.36
CA ARG A 147 -11.45 -14.33 3.25
C ARG A 147 -12.41 -13.74 4.26
N PHE A 148 -12.00 -13.75 5.53
CA PHE A 148 -12.66 -12.99 6.60
C PHE A 148 -12.30 -11.50 6.47
N THR A 149 -13.28 -10.62 6.66
CA THR A 149 -13.10 -9.17 6.51
C THR A 149 -13.60 -8.39 7.71
N ALA A 150 -12.86 -7.33 8.01
CA ALA A 150 -13.15 -6.37 9.07
C ALA A 150 -12.80 -4.98 8.52
N GLU A 151 -13.65 -4.50 7.60
CA GLU A 151 -13.45 -3.27 6.84
C GLU A 151 -14.02 -2.05 7.57
N GLY A 152 -13.63 -0.87 7.09
CA GLY A 152 -14.14 0.42 7.59
C GLY A 152 -13.59 0.87 8.94
N ILE A 153 -12.68 0.10 9.55
CA ILE A 153 -12.03 0.45 10.82
C ILE A 153 -11.01 1.59 10.59
N PRO A 154 -11.19 2.78 11.19
CA PRO A 154 -10.20 3.85 11.06
C PRO A 154 -9.00 3.57 11.96
N ILE A 155 -7.84 3.33 11.36
CA ILE A 155 -6.56 3.13 12.07
C ILE A 155 -5.74 4.42 12.01
N THR A 156 -5.26 4.88 13.16
CA THR A 156 -4.41 6.06 13.29
C THR A 156 -2.94 5.66 13.50
N PRO A 157 -1.97 6.53 13.16
CA PRO A 157 -0.56 6.30 13.46
C PRO A 157 -0.21 6.69 14.91
N VAL A 158 -1.19 6.86 15.81
CA VAL A 158 -0.96 7.35 17.18
C VAL A 158 -1.36 6.25 18.16
N ASP A 159 -0.37 5.79 18.93
CA ASP A 159 -0.57 4.73 19.91
C ASP A 159 -1.28 5.25 21.17
N ASP A 160 -1.63 4.34 22.07
CA ASP A 160 -2.39 4.63 23.29
C ASP A 160 -1.64 5.52 24.30
N GLN A 161 -0.35 5.79 24.08
CA GLN A 161 0.46 6.71 24.88
C GLN A 161 0.68 8.06 24.17
N GLY A 162 0.01 8.29 23.03
CA GLY A 162 0.18 9.50 22.22
C GLY A 162 1.45 9.51 21.37
N ARG A 163 2.15 8.37 21.23
CA ARG A 163 3.38 8.28 20.42
C ARG A 163 3.03 7.94 18.98
N LYS A 164 3.76 8.51 18.02
CA LYS A 164 3.56 8.26 16.59
C LYS A 164 4.19 6.93 16.18
N ASN A 165 3.38 5.92 15.88
CA ASN A 165 3.78 4.64 15.29
C ASN A 165 3.00 4.40 14.00
N ALA A 166 3.67 4.51 12.86
CA ALA A 166 3.07 4.31 11.55
C ALA A 166 2.81 2.83 11.19
N TYR A 167 3.28 1.89 12.02
CA TYR A 167 3.17 0.46 11.76
C TYR A 167 2.57 -0.27 12.96
N PRO A 168 1.36 0.09 13.40
CA PRO A 168 0.70 -0.61 14.49
C PRO A 168 0.45 -2.07 14.11
N LEU A 169 0.55 -2.95 15.10
CA LEU A 169 0.35 -4.38 14.92
C LEU A 169 -1.03 -4.82 15.40
N MET A 170 -1.66 -5.68 14.61
CA MET A 170 -2.81 -6.47 15.05
C MET A 170 -2.49 -7.95 14.97
N ARG A 171 -2.97 -8.69 15.97
CA ARG A 171 -2.99 -10.13 15.96
C ARG A 171 -4.28 -10.62 15.33
N VAL A 172 -4.17 -11.48 14.32
CA VAL A 172 -5.27 -12.29 13.80
C VAL A 172 -5.17 -13.68 14.43
N GLU A 173 -6.26 -14.18 15.01
CA GLU A 173 -6.34 -15.44 15.74
C GLU A 173 -7.48 -16.31 15.20
N ALA A 174 -7.20 -17.58 14.91
CA ALA A 174 -8.23 -18.59 14.68
C ALA A 174 -8.50 -19.35 15.99
N ARG A 175 -9.77 -19.52 16.34
CA ARG A 175 -10.23 -20.16 17.57
C ARG A 175 -11.17 -21.32 17.30
N ASP A 176 -11.11 -22.37 18.12
CA ASP A 176 -12.10 -23.45 18.10
C ASP A 176 -13.42 -23.03 18.77
N ALA A 177 -14.41 -23.92 18.76
CA ALA A 177 -15.73 -23.66 19.36
C ALA A 177 -15.69 -23.54 20.90
N GLN A 178 -14.58 -23.93 21.53
CA GLN A 178 -14.35 -23.83 22.97
C GLN A 178 -13.54 -22.57 23.33
N GLY A 179 -13.15 -21.77 22.33
CA GLY A 179 -12.38 -20.53 22.50
C GLY A 179 -10.86 -20.72 22.53
N ASN A 180 -10.35 -21.94 22.34
CA ASN A 180 -8.91 -22.19 22.31
C ASN A 180 -8.31 -21.64 21.01
N VAL A 181 -7.15 -21.00 21.11
CA VAL A 181 -6.40 -20.52 19.93
C VAL A 181 -5.81 -21.71 19.19
N LEU A 182 -6.12 -21.81 17.90
CA LEU A 182 -5.60 -22.83 16.97
C LEU A 182 -4.34 -22.34 16.25
N ALA A 183 -4.36 -21.08 15.82
CA ALA A 183 -3.26 -20.41 15.13
C ALA A 183 -3.39 -18.90 15.29
N TYR A 184 -2.27 -18.18 15.15
CA TYR A 184 -2.29 -16.72 15.10
C TYR A 184 -1.16 -16.18 14.24
N ASN A 185 -1.30 -14.94 13.79
CA ASN A 185 -0.24 -14.17 13.16
C ASN A 185 -0.35 -12.69 13.57
N ASP A 186 0.79 -12.02 13.73
CA ASP A 186 0.86 -10.59 14.03
C ASP A 186 1.23 -9.85 12.75
N VAL A 187 0.37 -8.94 12.32
CA VAL A 187 0.47 -8.22 11.03
C VAL A 187 0.43 -6.72 11.25
N VAL A 188 1.18 -5.98 10.43
CA VAL A 188 1.06 -4.52 10.37
C VAL A 188 -0.26 -4.17 9.69
N VAL A 189 -1.03 -3.26 10.28
CA VAL A 189 -2.25 -2.73 9.66
C VAL A 189 -1.97 -1.36 9.02
N PRO A 190 -2.62 -1.04 7.89
CA PRO A 190 -2.34 0.19 7.16
C PRO A 190 -2.80 1.41 7.95
N VAL A 191 -1.98 2.46 7.95
CA VAL A 191 -2.36 3.81 8.39
C VAL A 191 -2.32 4.75 7.19
N ALA A 192 -3.29 5.65 7.12
CA ALA A 192 -3.34 6.70 6.10
C ALA A 192 -3.30 8.06 6.78
N SER A 193 -2.09 8.53 7.05
CA SER A 193 -1.79 9.85 7.62
C SER A 193 -0.62 10.46 6.85
N GLU A 194 -0.43 11.79 6.92
CA GLU A 194 0.67 12.54 6.25
C GLU A 194 0.37 12.99 4.81
N ALA A 195 -0.65 13.84 4.65
CA ALA A 195 -0.72 14.74 3.51
C ALA A 195 -0.21 16.12 3.96
N ASP A 196 0.98 16.51 3.52
CA ASP A 196 1.67 17.73 3.96
C ASP A 196 1.28 18.95 3.10
N CYS A 197 -0.03 19.16 2.92
CA CYS A 197 -0.57 20.28 2.15
C CYS A 197 -0.06 21.64 2.64
N GLN A 198 0.17 21.77 3.94
CA GLN A 198 0.66 22.98 4.59
C GLN A 198 2.05 23.41 4.11
N SER A 199 2.86 22.51 3.54
CA SER A 199 4.18 22.90 3.03
C SER A 199 4.06 23.92 1.88
N CYS A 200 2.96 23.90 1.13
CA CYS A 200 2.74 24.71 -0.08
C CYS A 200 1.50 25.60 -0.03
N HIS A 201 0.47 25.21 0.73
CA HIS A 201 -0.81 25.93 0.83
C HIS A 201 -0.95 26.75 2.11
N LEU A 202 0.13 26.90 2.89
CA LEU A 202 0.12 27.68 4.11
C LEU A 202 1.26 28.68 4.12
N ASP A 203 0.95 29.86 4.66
CA ASP A 203 1.86 30.96 4.87
C ASP A 203 2.99 30.64 5.87
N ALA A 204 4.19 31.11 5.53
CA ALA A 204 5.41 30.88 6.30
C ALA A 204 5.32 31.45 7.72
N ASP A 205 4.65 32.60 7.87
CA ASP A 205 4.50 33.26 9.17
C ASP A 205 3.55 32.48 10.09
N VAL A 206 2.57 31.75 9.55
CA VAL A 206 1.73 30.83 10.34
C VAL A 206 2.58 29.71 10.92
N CYS A 207 3.37 29.03 10.07
CA CYS A 207 4.21 27.91 10.51
C CYS A 207 5.28 28.35 11.52
N THR A 208 5.85 29.55 11.33
CA THR A 208 6.79 30.17 12.26
C THR A 208 6.11 30.51 13.59
N GLY A 209 4.93 31.14 13.54
CA GLY A 209 4.15 31.51 14.72
C GLY A 209 3.71 30.32 15.57
N LEU A 210 3.44 29.17 14.91
CA LEU A 210 3.07 27.91 15.56
C LEU A 210 4.29 27.09 16.03
N GLY A 211 5.52 27.47 15.68
CA GLY A 211 6.74 26.81 16.14
C GLY A 211 6.95 25.40 15.56
N LEU A 212 6.45 25.13 14.35
CA LEU A 212 6.41 23.79 13.76
C LEU A 212 7.77 23.25 13.27
N GLY A 213 8.78 24.11 13.15
CA GLY A 213 10.15 23.71 12.82
C GLY A 213 10.37 23.20 11.39
N PHE A 214 9.33 23.20 10.54
CA PHE A 214 9.42 22.95 9.09
C PHE A 214 9.01 24.21 8.31
N GLN A 215 9.42 24.29 7.05
CA GLN A 215 9.13 25.43 6.17
C GLN A 215 7.77 25.25 5.48
N CYS A 216 7.04 26.35 5.40
CA CYS A 216 5.85 26.53 4.58
C CYS A 216 6.16 27.72 3.67
N ASP A 217 5.85 27.64 2.38
CA ASP A 217 6.30 28.63 1.40
C ASP A 217 5.15 29.41 0.74
N ASP A 218 3.90 29.10 1.07
CA ASP A 218 2.68 29.65 0.47
C ASP A 218 2.70 29.72 -1.07
N ILE A 219 3.41 28.79 -1.72
CA ILE A 219 3.57 28.79 -3.17
C ILE A 219 2.23 28.80 -3.92
N ALA A 220 1.16 28.31 -3.29
CA ALA A 220 -0.19 28.30 -3.86
C ALA A 220 -0.89 29.67 -3.87
N ASN A 221 -0.36 30.70 -3.19
CA ASN A 221 -0.93 32.05 -3.11
C ASN A 221 -0.52 32.94 -4.31
N TYR A 222 -0.72 32.41 -5.51
CA TYR A 222 -0.57 33.17 -6.75
C TYR A 222 -1.89 33.84 -7.18
N TYR A 223 -3.02 33.33 -6.66
CA TYR A 223 -4.35 33.85 -6.95
C TYR A 223 -4.77 34.85 -5.89
N THR A 224 -4.57 36.14 -6.17
CA THR A 224 -4.77 37.23 -5.20
C THR A 224 -6.22 37.46 -4.78
N ASP A 225 -7.19 36.84 -5.46
CA ASP A 225 -8.61 37.03 -5.20
C ASP A 225 -9.16 36.06 -4.13
N ALA A 226 -8.33 35.15 -3.60
CA ALA A 226 -8.68 34.30 -2.46
C ALA A 226 -8.23 34.94 -1.13
N ASP A 227 -9.12 34.92 -0.13
CA ASP A 227 -8.85 35.43 1.22
C ASP A 227 -8.12 34.38 2.07
N PHE A 228 -6.81 34.22 1.88
CA PHE A 228 -6.04 33.18 2.57
C PHE A 228 -5.85 33.43 4.07
N ILE A 229 -5.74 32.35 4.84
CA ILE A 229 -5.19 32.33 6.20
C ILE A 229 -3.68 32.56 6.10
N THR A 230 -3.22 33.59 6.80
CA THR A 230 -1.82 34.06 6.87
C THR A 230 -1.43 34.33 8.32
N GLY A 231 -0.15 34.54 8.58
CA GLY A 231 0.32 34.88 9.93
C GLY A 231 -0.26 36.21 10.46
N ALA A 232 -0.75 37.08 9.57
CA ALA A 232 -1.30 38.38 9.93
C ALA A 232 -2.77 38.35 10.37
N ASN A 233 -3.54 37.35 9.94
CA ASN A 233 -4.99 37.30 10.15
C ASN A 233 -5.50 36.03 10.84
N ILE A 234 -4.66 35.00 11.03
CA ILE A 234 -5.10 33.75 11.68
C ILE A 234 -5.72 33.99 13.05
N ASP A 235 -6.94 33.45 13.26
CA ASP A 235 -7.61 33.42 14.55
C ASP A 235 -7.79 31.94 14.98
N THR A 236 -7.55 31.66 16.26
CA THR A 236 -7.71 30.32 16.86
C THR A 236 -8.61 30.37 18.10
N SER A 237 -9.26 31.50 18.33
CA SER A 237 -9.94 31.87 19.57
C SER A 237 -11.40 32.29 19.39
N ASP A 238 -11.76 32.90 18.26
CA ASP A 238 -13.14 33.29 17.95
C ASP A 238 -13.69 32.49 16.76
N GLU A 239 -14.60 31.56 17.03
CA GLU A 239 -15.28 30.74 16.01
C GLU A 239 -16.10 31.53 14.99
N ASN A 240 -16.39 32.81 15.27
CA ASN A 240 -17.14 33.69 14.38
C ASN A 240 -16.23 34.51 13.46
N ASP A 241 -14.91 34.50 13.69
CA ASP A 241 -13.96 35.20 12.83
C ASP A 241 -13.86 34.46 11.47
N PRO A 242 -13.90 35.18 10.32
CA PRO A 242 -13.74 34.55 9.01
C PRO A 242 -12.40 33.83 8.86
N HIS A 243 -11.36 34.20 9.60
CA HIS A 243 -10.03 33.59 9.61
C HIS A 243 -9.83 32.59 10.76
N TYR A 244 -10.93 32.16 11.41
CA TYR A 244 -10.89 31.12 12.43
C TYR A 244 -10.40 29.77 11.89
N VAL A 245 -9.43 29.20 12.60
CA VAL A 245 -8.86 27.88 12.35
C VAL A 245 -9.01 27.00 13.59
N PRO A 246 -9.78 25.89 13.51
CA PRO A 246 -9.90 24.97 14.63
C PRO A 246 -8.64 24.13 14.83
N GLY A 247 -8.31 23.78 16.07
CA GLY A 247 -7.26 22.82 16.41
C GLY A 247 -6.73 23.00 17.84
N ASP A 248 -6.44 21.89 18.52
CA ASP A 248 -5.92 21.86 19.88
C ASP A 248 -4.38 21.92 19.94
N THR A 249 -3.73 21.58 18.83
CA THR A 249 -2.27 21.56 18.69
C THR A 249 -1.80 22.39 17.50
N ALA A 250 -0.56 22.86 17.54
CA ALA A 250 0.07 23.58 16.44
C ALA A 250 0.01 22.82 15.10
N GLU A 251 0.22 21.49 15.11
CA GLU A 251 0.17 20.67 13.89
C GLU A 251 -1.25 20.63 13.32
N GLN A 252 -2.28 20.52 14.16
CA GLN A 252 -3.68 20.55 13.72
C GLN A 252 -4.06 21.91 13.15
N ILE A 253 -3.67 23.01 13.81
CA ILE A 253 -3.97 24.36 13.34
C ILE A 253 -3.36 24.56 11.96
N ALA A 254 -2.09 24.20 11.74
CA ALA A 254 -1.48 24.32 10.41
C ALA A 254 -2.16 23.44 9.35
N LEU A 255 -2.48 22.18 9.69
CA LEU A 255 -3.21 21.30 8.76
C LEU A 255 -4.58 21.88 8.40
N ASN A 256 -5.33 22.40 9.37
CA ASN A 256 -6.65 22.95 9.12
C ASN A 256 -6.59 24.31 8.39
N ALA A 257 -5.63 25.17 8.71
CA ALA A 257 -5.38 26.40 7.96
C ALA A 257 -5.07 26.12 6.48
N SER A 258 -4.21 25.11 6.21
CA SER A 258 -3.89 24.72 4.83
C SER A 258 -5.11 24.17 4.07
N LYS A 259 -5.99 23.41 4.74
CA LYS A 259 -7.25 22.92 4.14
C LYS A 259 -8.20 24.07 3.82
N ILE A 260 -8.34 25.04 4.72
CA ILE A 260 -9.14 26.25 4.49
C ILE A 260 -8.59 27.01 3.27
N ASN A 261 -7.27 27.22 3.20
CA ASN A 261 -6.64 27.85 2.04
C ASN A 261 -6.90 27.11 0.72
N ILE A 262 -6.85 25.77 0.74
CA ILE A 262 -7.20 24.96 -0.44
C ILE A 262 -8.66 25.17 -0.85
N LEU A 263 -9.60 25.14 0.10
CA LEU A 263 -11.02 25.36 -0.20
C LEU A 263 -11.28 26.77 -0.74
N ARG A 264 -10.64 27.80 -0.18
CA ARG A 264 -10.76 29.19 -0.66
C ARG A 264 -10.15 29.39 -2.05
N LEU A 265 -9.01 28.76 -2.32
CA LEU A 265 -8.44 28.75 -3.66
C LEU A 265 -9.37 28.06 -4.66
N HIS A 266 -9.96 26.92 -4.25
CA HIS A 266 -10.94 26.22 -5.06
C HIS A 266 -12.18 27.10 -5.34
N ASP A 267 -12.72 27.75 -4.32
CA ASP A 267 -13.86 28.68 -4.41
C ASP A 267 -13.56 29.84 -5.36
N ALA A 268 -12.38 30.46 -5.24
CA ALA A 268 -11.97 31.57 -6.10
C ALA A 268 -11.78 31.16 -7.57
N LYS A 269 -11.18 29.98 -7.82
CA LYS A 269 -10.92 29.50 -9.19
C LYS A 269 -12.17 28.96 -9.89
N ASN A 270 -13.04 28.28 -9.15
CA ASN A 270 -14.14 27.49 -9.72
C ASN A 270 -15.52 28.07 -9.40
N GLY A 271 -15.60 29.18 -8.66
CA GLY A 271 -16.86 29.82 -8.28
C GLY A 271 -17.70 28.99 -7.31
N THR A 272 -17.05 28.15 -6.49
CA THR A 272 -17.69 27.35 -5.45
C THR A 272 -17.79 28.10 -4.11
N SER A 273 -18.36 27.47 -3.09
CA SER A 273 -18.49 28.02 -1.72
C SER A 273 -18.21 26.95 -0.66
N LEU A 274 -17.21 26.10 -0.91
CA LEU A 274 -16.87 24.92 -0.14
C LEU A 274 -16.26 25.26 1.24
N ASP A 275 -15.52 26.36 1.40
CA ASP A 275 -15.03 26.75 2.74
C ASP A 275 -16.20 27.01 3.70
N ALA A 276 -17.31 27.57 3.20
CA ALA A 276 -18.50 27.79 4.01
C ALA A 276 -19.18 26.48 4.47
N GLU A 277 -18.95 25.36 3.77
CA GLU A 277 -19.50 24.05 4.12
C GLU A 277 -18.70 23.35 5.22
N ARG A 278 -17.39 23.65 5.35
CA ARG A 278 -16.40 23.11 6.31
C ARG A 278 -16.17 21.58 6.28
N THR A 279 -17.20 20.74 6.14
CA THR A 279 -17.10 19.27 6.08
C THR A 279 -17.10 18.77 4.63
N VAL A 280 -16.01 19.01 3.92
CA VAL A 280 -15.89 18.70 2.49
C VAL A 280 -15.05 17.43 2.28
N VAL A 281 -15.60 16.46 1.56
CA VAL A 281 -14.84 15.34 1.01
C VAL A 281 -14.75 15.51 -0.50
N CYS A 282 -13.55 15.72 -1.01
CA CYS A 282 -13.31 15.99 -2.44
C CYS A 282 -13.91 14.89 -3.34
N ALA A 283 -13.95 13.65 -2.85
CA ALA A 283 -14.51 12.52 -3.58
C ALA A 283 -16.03 12.58 -3.81
N ASN A 284 -16.74 13.50 -3.15
CA ASN A 284 -18.14 13.81 -3.47
C ASN A 284 -18.27 14.32 -4.92
N CYS A 285 -17.29 15.08 -5.39
CA CYS A 285 -17.27 15.63 -6.76
C CYS A 285 -16.24 14.91 -7.64
N HIS A 286 -15.05 14.63 -7.12
CA HIS A 286 -13.95 14.02 -7.87
C HIS A 286 -13.89 12.51 -7.60
N TYR A 287 -14.45 11.67 -8.46
CA TYR A 287 -14.55 10.22 -8.20
C TYR A 287 -13.21 9.57 -7.78
N SER A 288 -13.27 8.61 -6.84
CA SER A 288 -12.15 7.75 -6.45
C SER A 288 -12.63 6.30 -6.33
N PRO A 289 -12.12 5.35 -7.14
CA PRO A 289 -12.48 3.93 -7.02
C PRO A 289 -12.26 3.35 -5.62
N ALA A 290 -11.28 3.86 -4.87
CA ALA A 290 -10.97 3.38 -3.52
C ALA A 290 -12.05 3.72 -2.47
N LEU A 291 -12.89 4.72 -2.76
CA LEU A 291 -14.00 5.14 -1.90
C LEU A 291 -15.37 4.66 -2.43
N ASP A 292 -15.39 4.05 -3.61
CA ASP A 292 -16.58 3.38 -4.14
C ASP A 292 -16.65 1.95 -3.61
N LEU A 293 -16.95 1.83 -2.31
CA LEU A 293 -16.94 0.54 -1.61
C LEU A 293 -17.95 -0.45 -2.20
N ALA A 294 -19.04 0.07 -2.79
CA ALA A 294 -20.09 -0.75 -3.41
C ALA A 294 -19.82 -1.05 -4.89
N HIS A 295 -18.73 -0.57 -5.47
CA HIS A 295 -18.33 -0.78 -6.87
C HIS A 295 -19.38 -0.31 -7.91
N LEU A 296 -20.08 0.79 -7.63
CA LEU A 296 -21.13 1.35 -8.50
C LEU A 296 -20.60 2.17 -9.67
N GLY A 297 -19.34 2.64 -9.59
CA GLY A 297 -18.76 3.64 -10.47
C GLY A 297 -19.13 5.08 -10.10
N PRO A 298 -18.60 6.06 -10.87
CA PRO A 298 -18.95 7.46 -10.68
C PRO A 298 -20.46 7.68 -10.87
N ASN A 299 -21.08 8.33 -9.89
CA ASN A 299 -22.50 8.68 -9.93
C ASN A 299 -22.78 10.01 -9.21
N ASP A 300 -23.94 10.60 -9.50
CA ASP A 300 -24.36 11.89 -8.94
C ASP A 300 -25.44 11.72 -7.84
N ASP A 301 -25.53 10.55 -7.22
CA ASP A 301 -26.52 10.28 -6.16
C ASP A 301 -26.12 10.93 -4.83
N ASN A 302 -27.08 11.15 -3.93
CA ASN A 302 -26.86 11.73 -2.59
C ASN A 302 -26.02 13.02 -2.59
N GLY A 303 -26.24 13.90 -3.57
CA GLY A 303 -25.51 15.17 -3.67
C GLY A 303 -24.11 15.08 -4.26
N LYS A 304 -23.71 13.91 -4.78
CA LYS A 304 -22.45 13.76 -5.53
C LYS A 304 -22.52 14.39 -6.91
N GLU A 305 -21.35 14.66 -7.49
CA GLU A 305 -21.19 15.19 -8.86
C GLU A 305 -20.09 14.45 -9.64
N GLN A 306 -19.87 13.17 -9.33
CA GLN A 306 -18.72 12.38 -9.79
C GLN A 306 -18.65 12.19 -11.30
N THR A 307 -19.75 12.34 -12.02
CA THR A 307 -19.76 12.21 -13.50
C THR A 307 -19.40 13.50 -14.23
N ARG A 308 -19.32 14.63 -13.51
CA ARG A 308 -19.12 15.97 -14.06
C ARG A 308 -17.69 16.47 -13.91
N HIS A 309 -16.96 15.92 -12.93
CA HIS A 309 -15.62 16.37 -12.60
C HIS A 309 -14.61 15.25 -12.82
N ARG A 310 -13.38 15.62 -13.18
CA ARG A 310 -12.29 14.64 -13.31
C ARG A 310 -12.03 13.97 -11.96
N SER A 311 -11.53 12.73 -12.00
CA SER A 311 -11.28 11.92 -10.81
C SER A 311 -10.27 12.57 -9.85
N MET A 312 -10.26 12.14 -8.58
CA MET A 312 -9.25 12.57 -7.60
C MET A 312 -7.82 12.39 -8.12
N SER A 313 -7.53 11.30 -8.84
CA SER A 313 -6.17 11.07 -9.36
C SER A 313 -5.79 12.11 -10.41
N SER A 314 -6.72 12.48 -11.28
CA SER A 314 -6.47 13.47 -12.33
C SER A 314 -6.25 14.87 -11.75
N VAL A 315 -7.11 15.30 -10.81
CA VAL A 315 -7.03 16.65 -10.23
C VAL A 315 -5.94 16.79 -9.17
N MET A 316 -5.50 15.71 -8.54
CA MET A 316 -4.34 15.75 -7.66
C MET A 316 -3.06 15.56 -8.47
N HIS A 317 -2.83 14.42 -9.11
CA HIS A 317 -1.55 14.15 -9.76
C HIS A 317 -1.36 14.96 -11.05
N GLY A 318 -2.35 14.90 -11.95
CA GLY A 318 -2.24 15.48 -13.29
C GLY A 318 -2.19 17.01 -13.27
N TYR A 319 -2.95 17.65 -12.38
CA TYR A 319 -2.90 19.09 -12.18
C TYR A 319 -1.57 19.52 -11.54
N HIS A 320 -1.21 18.98 -10.37
CA HIS A 320 -0.03 19.42 -9.63
C HIS A 320 1.27 19.16 -10.39
N ALA A 321 1.44 17.97 -10.96
CA ALA A 321 2.61 17.66 -11.79
C ALA A 321 2.60 18.40 -13.15
N GLY A 322 1.46 18.96 -13.54
CA GLY A 322 1.30 19.77 -14.75
C GLY A 322 1.61 21.25 -14.55
N LEU A 323 1.65 21.76 -13.31
CA LEU A 323 1.88 23.17 -12.99
C LEU A 323 3.15 23.76 -13.63
N PRO A 324 4.31 23.06 -13.67
CA PRO A 324 5.51 23.59 -14.33
C PRO A 324 5.32 23.89 -15.83
N ASN A 325 4.30 23.30 -16.47
CA ASN A 325 3.99 23.45 -17.90
C ASN A 325 2.84 24.42 -18.16
N ARG A 326 2.34 25.13 -17.15
CA ARG A 326 1.20 26.07 -17.25
C ARG A 326 1.64 27.49 -16.88
N PRO A 327 2.32 28.20 -17.79
CA PRO A 327 2.79 29.57 -17.52
C PRO A 327 1.65 30.56 -17.25
N GLU A 328 0.42 30.26 -17.69
CA GLU A 328 -0.79 31.03 -17.35
C GLU A 328 -1.19 30.92 -15.87
N ASP A 329 -0.85 29.79 -15.23
CA ASP A 329 -1.06 29.56 -13.80
C ASP A 329 0.17 30.02 -12.99
N ASP A 330 1.31 30.35 -13.63
CA ASP A 330 2.60 30.66 -12.98
C ASP A 330 3.21 32.01 -13.44
N PRO A 331 2.59 33.16 -13.12
CA PRO A 331 3.04 34.46 -13.61
C PRO A 331 4.46 34.83 -13.20
N ASP A 332 4.95 34.27 -12.09
CA ASP A 332 6.27 34.57 -11.50
C ASP A 332 7.30 33.43 -11.68
N GLY A 333 6.92 32.34 -12.36
CA GLY A 333 7.82 31.22 -12.64
C GLY A 333 8.18 30.36 -11.42
N VAL A 334 7.34 30.41 -10.37
CA VAL A 334 7.53 29.74 -9.09
C VAL A 334 7.29 28.23 -9.21
N PHE A 335 6.37 27.80 -10.06
CA PHE A 335 6.04 26.39 -10.26
C PHE A 335 7.06 25.63 -11.10
N ARG A 336 8.00 26.31 -11.76
CA ARG A 336 8.97 25.67 -12.67
C ARG A 336 9.75 24.52 -12.06
N ASN A 337 9.99 24.53 -10.75
CA ASN A 337 10.71 23.47 -10.03
C ASN A 337 9.81 22.67 -9.08
N LEU A 338 8.50 22.91 -9.09
CA LEU A 338 7.55 22.23 -8.21
C LEU A 338 7.30 20.81 -8.76
N PHE A 339 7.44 19.79 -7.90
CA PHE A 339 7.33 18.38 -8.26
C PHE A 339 8.34 17.93 -9.36
N PRO A 340 9.66 17.97 -9.10
CA PRO A 340 10.67 17.60 -10.08
C PRO A 340 10.54 16.15 -10.55
N THR A 341 10.87 15.89 -11.82
CA THR A 341 10.94 14.53 -12.36
C THR A 341 11.99 13.71 -11.61
N MET A 342 11.61 12.51 -11.18
CA MET A 342 12.56 11.51 -10.70
C MET A 342 13.37 10.95 -11.88
N PRO A 343 14.70 11.06 -11.90
CA PRO A 343 15.52 10.44 -12.93
C PRO A 343 15.41 8.91 -12.92
N THR A 344 15.75 8.31 -14.06
CA THR A 344 15.93 6.87 -14.16
C THR A 344 16.98 6.36 -13.17
N TYR A 345 16.86 5.09 -12.77
CA TYR A 345 17.66 4.47 -11.71
C TYR A 345 19.17 4.74 -11.82
N ASP A 346 19.76 4.65 -13.02
CA ASP A 346 21.19 4.82 -13.24
C ASP A 346 21.67 6.28 -13.09
N ASN A 347 20.75 7.25 -13.08
CA ASN A 347 21.04 8.68 -13.07
C ASN A 347 20.72 9.37 -11.73
N ARG A 348 20.42 8.61 -10.68
CA ARG A 348 20.10 9.17 -9.35
C ARG A 348 21.00 8.63 -8.24
N THR A 349 21.30 9.48 -7.26
CA THR A 349 21.93 9.09 -5.99
C THR A 349 20.88 8.92 -4.90
N PRO A 350 21.16 8.23 -3.78
CA PRO A 350 20.23 8.15 -2.66
C PRO A 350 19.76 9.52 -2.16
N GLU A 351 20.66 10.51 -2.09
CA GLU A 351 20.35 11.87 -1.64
C GLU A 351 19.40 12.59 -2.61
N LEU A 352 19.68 12.49 -3.92
CA LEU A 352 18.79 13.06 -4.94
C LEU A 352 17.42 12.38 -4.92
N THR A 353 17.42 11.06 -4.76
CA THR A 353 16.20 10.25 -4.70
C THR A 353 15.32 10.68 -3.54
N GLN A 354 15.89 10.80 -2.34
CA GLN A 354 15.15 11.24 -1.16
C GLN A 354 14.62 12.67 -1.32
N ALA A 355 15.45 13.59 -1.81
CA ALA A 355 15.04 14.99 -2.02
C ALA A 355 13.87 15.11 -2.99
N ILE A 356 13.90 14.37 -4.11
CA ILE A 356 12.81 14.37 -5.08
C ILE A 356 11.56 13.70 -4.51
N LEU A 357 11.68 12.58 -3.79
CA LEU A 357 10.53 11.91 -3.17
C LEU A 357 9.80 12.84 -2.17
N GLU A 358 10.55 13.52 -1.30
CA GLU A 358 10.02 14.49 -0.34
C GLU A 358 9.28 15.66 -1.01
N GLN A 359 9.74 16.08 -2.19
CA GLN A 359 9.13 17.14 -2.98
C GLN A 359 8.02 16.65 -3.91
N THR A 360 7.87 15.33 -4.10
CA THR A 360 6.91 14.72 -5.03
C THR A 360 5.88 13.86 -4.31
N CYS A 361 6.02 12.54 -4.38
CA CYS A 361 5.05 11.60 -3.87
C CYS A 361 4.85 11.77 -2.35
N TYR A 362 5.93 12.00 -1.60
CA TYR A 362 5.88 12.10 -0.15
C TYR A 362 5.43 13.47 0.37
N ALA A 363 5.15 14.42 -0.52
CA ALA A 363 4.43 15.63 -0.15
C ALA A 363 2.97 15.33 0.21
N CYS A 364 2.36 14.33 -0.44
CA CYS A 364 0.93 14.00 -0.28
C CYS A 364 0.68 12.58 0.21
N HIS A 365 1.59 11.65 -0.08
CA HIS A 365 1.50 10.26 0.34
C HIS A 365 2.38 9.98 1.57
N PRO A 366 2.00 9.00 2.41
CA PRO A 366 2.67 8.74 3.68
C PRO A 366 4.12 8.26 3.49
N GLY A 367 5.09 9.17 3.55
CA GLY A 367 6.45 8.83 3.10
C GLY A 367 7.57 9.45 3.91
N LYS A 368 7.42 10.72 4.34
CA LYS A 368 8.43 11.39 5.16
C LYS A 368 8.59 10.76 6.54
N ARG A 369 7.50 10.20 7.10
CA ARG A 369 7.54 9.50 8.41
C ARG A 369 7.06 8.06 8.29
N THR A 370 5.96 7.82 7.58
CA THR A 370 5.37 6.48 7.42
C THR A 370 6.12 5.59 6.42
N ALA A 371 7.00 6.13 5.57
CA ALA A 371 7.74 5.39 4.54
C ALA A 371 6.90 4.27 3.88
N CYS A 372 5.79 4.66 3.22
CA CYS A 372 4.81 3.71 2.67
C CYS A 372 5.46 2.68 1.75
N LEU A 373 6.47 3.09 0.97
CA LEU A 373 7.37 2.20 0.24
C LEU A 373 8.56 1.81 1.12
N ARG A 374 8.56 0.55 1.55
CA ARG A 374 9.57 -0.08 2.39
C ARG A 374 9.75 -1.54 2.02
N GLY A 375 10.68 -2.21 2.67
CA GLY A 375 11.00 -3.61 2.42
C GLY A 375 11.89 -3.83 1.19
N ALA A 376 11.88 -5.04 0.66
CA ALA A 376 12.87 -5.55 -0.28
C ALA A 376 13.02 -4.72 -1.56
N MET A 377 11.93 -4.14 -2.06
CA MET A 377 11.96 -3.30 -3.27
C MET A 377 12.57 -1.93 -2.98
N ALA A 378 12.18 -1.30 -1.87
CA ALA A 378 12.75 -0.02 -1.42
C ALA A 378 14.25 -0.16 -1.14
N GLU A 379 14.65 -1.24 -0.47
CA GLU A 379 16.06 -1.61 -0.22
C GLU A 379 16.84 -1.87 -1.50
N GLY A 380 16.16 -2.38 -2.54
CA GLY A 380 16.72 -2.51 -3.88
C GLY A 380 16.91 -1.17 -4.60
N GLY A 381 16.54 -0.05 -3.99
CA GLY A 381 16.62 1.30 -4.55
C GLY A 381 15.46 1.67 -5.48
N MET A 382 14.38 0.89 -5.47
CA MET A 382 13.16 1.20 -6.22
C MET A 382 12.39 2.34 -5.55
N VAL A 383 11.75 3.17 -6.36
CA VAL A 383 10.87 4.26 -5.91
C VAL A 383 9.51 4.21 -6.59
N CYS A 384 8.57 5.03 -6.10
CA CYS A 384 7.20 5.09 -6.60
C CYS A 384 7.13 5.24 -8.13
N GLN A 385 7.98 6.10 -8.68
CA GLN A 385 8.01 6.44 -10.09
C GLN A 385 8.45 5.27 -10.96
N ASP A 386 9.33 4.38 -10.50
CA ASP A 386 9.77 3.21 -11.27
C ASP A 386 8.61 2.23 -11.55
N CYS A 387 7.57 2.26 -10.70
CA CYS A 387 6.39 1.43 -10.82
C CYS A 387 5.23 2.15 -11.49
N HIS A 388 4.92 3.37 -11.02
CA HIS A 388 3.70 4.08 -11.40
C HIS A 388 3.90 5.18 -12.46
N GLY A 389 5.13 5.55 -12.76
CA GLY A 389 5.48 6.73 -13.55
C GLY A 389 5.48 8.03 -12.75
N GLN A 390 5.69 9.13 -13.46
CA GLN A 390 5.66 10.49 -12.87
C GLN A 390 4.22 10.97 -12.62
N GLY A 391 4.04 12.05 -11.85
CA GLY A 391 2.70 12.54 -11.50
C GLY A 391 1.80 12.85 -12.72
N THR A 392 2.36 13.33 -13.83
CA THR A 392 1.62 13.55 -15.08
C THR A 392 1.12 12.24 -15.70
N GLN A 393 1.85 11.15 -15.53
CA GLN A 393 1.46 9.81 -15.96
C GLN A 393 0.43 9.18 -15.02
N VAL A 394 0.56 9.43 -13.71
CA VAL A 394 -0.42 8.97 -12.71
C VAL A 394 -1.78 9.66 -12.89
N GLY A 395 -1.77 10.95 -13.24
CA GLY A 395 -2.99 11.74 -13.48
C GLY A 395 -3.66 11.52 -14.85
N ASN A 396 -3.05 10.77 -15.77
CA ASN A 396 -3.61 10.44 -17.08
C ASN A 396 -4.59 9.26 -16.97
N ASP A 397 -5.74 9.49 -16.36
CA ASP A 397 -6.71 8.43 -16.05
C ASP A 397 -7.94 8.42 -16.97
N PHE A 398 -8.81 7.44 -16.71
CA PHE A 398 -10.05 7.18 -17.45
C PHE A 398 -11.05 8.35 -17.50
N THR A 399 -10.89 9.38 -16.66
CA THR A 399 -11.77 10.56 -16.60
C THR A 399 -11.29 11.74 -17.43
N VAL A 400 -10.24 11.60 -18.26
CA VAL A 400 -9.71 12.73 -19.05
C VAL A 400 -10.76 13.44 -19.91
N GLY A 401 -11.80 12.72 -20.33
CA GLY A 401 -12.93 13.22 -21.13
C GLY A 401 -14.07 13.83 -20.31
N PHE A 402 -13.96 13.86 -18.98
CA PHE A 402 -14.95 14.51 -18.11
C PHE A 402 -14.69 16.02 -18.15
N ALA A 403 -15.77 16.79 -18.35
CA ALA A 403 -15.76 18.24 -18.42
C ALA A 403 -16.92 18.80 -17.59
N GLU A 404 -16.68 19.92 -16.92
CA GLU A 404 -17.54 20.50 -15.87
C GLU A 404 -19.01 20.75 -16.29
N ALA A 405 -19.28 20.89 -17.60
CA ALA A 405 -20.60 21.28 -18.11
C ALA A 405 -21.51 20.12 -18.54
N THR A 406 -20.97 18.91 -18.77
CA THR A 406 -21.75 17.76 -19.24
C THR A 406 -21.14 16.44 -18.76
N PRO A 407 -21.94 15.44 -18.35
CA PRO A 407 -21.42 14.11 -18.01
C PRO A 407 -20.49 13.59 -19.12
N GLY A 408 -19.24 13.34 -18.77
CA GLY A 408 -18.25 12.81 -19.69
C GLY A 408 -18.37 11.30 -19.86
N ASN A 409 -17.80 10.76 -20.94
CA ASN A 409 -17.66 9.32 -21.09
C ASN A 409 -16.29 8.86 -20.58
N ALA A 410 -16.30 7.81 -19.76
CA ALA A 410 -15.08 7.17 -19.26
C ALA A 410 -14.29 6.54 -20.42
N ASP A 411 -12.99 6.83 -20.51
CA ASP A 411 -12.07 6.14 -21.42
C ASP A 411 -11.33 5.03 -20.67
N LEU A 412 -11.95 3.85 -20.63
CA LEU A 412 -11.40 2.67 -19.96
C LEU A 412 -10.22 2.02 -20.71
N SER A 413 -9.74 2.62 -21.81
CA SER A 413 -8.43 2.26 -22.38
C SER A 413 -7.26 2.90 -21.62
N ARG A 414 -7.54 3.84 -20.72
CA ARG A 414 -6.59 4.42 -19.76
C ARG A 414 -6.66 3.71 -18.41
N ARG A 415 -5.68 4.00 -17.56
CA ARG A 415 -5.63 3.47 -16.21
C ARG A 415 -6.85 3.92 -15.39
N VAL A 416 -7.39 2.99 -14.61
CA VAL A 416 -8.33 3.28 -13.53
C VAL A 416 -7.51 3.28 -12.24
N PRO A 417 -7.32 4.43 -11.56
CA PRO A 417 -6.52 4.50 -10.33
C PRO A 417 -6.98 3.46 -9.29
N TRP A 418 -6.06 2.88 -8.50
CA TRP A 418 -6.34 1.84 -7.50
C TRP A 418 -6.77 0.47 -8.07
N ALA A 419 -7.33 0.42 -9.28
CA ALA A 419 -7.73 -0.81 -9.97
C ALA A 419 -6.74 -1.26 -11.07
N SER A 420 -5.99 -0.32 -11.64
CA SER A 420 -4.94 -0.53 -12.63
C SER A 420 -3.58 -0.21 -12.00
N GLU A 421 -2.94 -1.25 -11.48
CA GLU A 421 -1.64 -1.15 -10.81
C GLU A 421 -0.57 -2.02 -11.47
N PRO A 422 0.72 -1.73 -11.25
CA PRO A 422 1.82 -2.55 -11.74
C PRO A 422 1.72 -3.99 -11.23
N LYS A 423 2.08 -4.93 -12.11
CA LYS A 423 2.06 -6.36 -11.80
C LYS A 423 3.46 -6.86 -11.46
N CYS A 424 3.53 -8.01 -10.79
CA CYS A 424 4.81 -8.62 -10.45
C CYS A 424 5.67 -8.84 -11.70
N GLN A 425 5.05 -9.37 -12.76
CA GLN A 425 5.70 -9.64 -14.03
C GLN A 425 6.06 -8.41 -14.84
N SER A 426 5.72 -7.18 -14.41
CA SER A 426 6.25 -5.97 -15.04
C SER A 426 7.75 -5.82 -14.80
N CYS A 427 8.25 -6.34 -13.66
CA CYS A 427 9.67 -6.36 -13.32
C CYS A 427 10.25 -7.77 -13.18
N HIS A 428 9.48 -8.74 -12.69
CA HIS A 428 9.90 -10.13 -12.54
C HIS A 428 9.65 -10.91 -13.84
N LEU A 429 10.49 -10.64 -14.82
CA LEU A 429 10.34 -11.01 -16.24
C LEU A 429 10.20 -12.52 -16.48
N GLY A 430 10.82 -13.33 -15.62
CA GLY A 430 10.81 -14.77 -15.77
C GLY A 430 11.91 -15.47 -14.98
N ASP A 431 12.00 -16.78 -15.20
CA ASP A 431 13.11 -17.58 -14.71
C ASP A 431 14.35 -17.46 -15.63
N VAL A 432 15.47 -18.11 -15.26
CA VAL A 432 16.75 -17.97 -15.98
C VAL A 432 16.62 -18.31 -17.47
N LEU A 433 15.86 -19.35 -17.80
CA LEU A 433 15.73 -19.80 -19.19
C LEU A 433 14.83 -18.85 -19.98
N GLN A 434 13.74 -18.40 -19.38
CA GLN A 434 12.82 -17.45 -19.99
C GLN A 434 13.50 -16.10 -20.26
N VAL A 435 14.24 -15.56 -19.29
CA VAL A 435 14.95 -14.28 -19.46
C VAL A 435 16.01 -14.37 -20.55
N GLU A 436 16.73 -15.49 -20.65
CA GLU A 436 17.69 -15.67 -21.74
C GLU A 436 17.01 -15.67 -23.12
N GLN A 437 15.85 -16.29 -23.25
CA GLN A 437 15.07 -16.25 -24.48
C GLN A 437 14.62 -14.83 -24.83
N LEU A 438 14.13 -14.07 -23.84
CA LEU A 438 13.76 -12.66 -24.02
C LEU A 438 14.96 -11.83 -24.46
N ARG A 439 16.13 -12.06 -23.86
CA ARG A 439 17.39 -11.39 -24.21
C ARG A 439 17.81 -11.71 -25.64
N ALA A 440 17.84 -12.99 -26.01
CA ALA A 440 18.19 -13.44 -27.35
C ALA A 440 17.21 -12.92 -28.43
N GLY A 441 15.94 -12.75 -28.06
CA GLY A 441 14.90 -12.15 -28.90
C GLY A 441 14.94 -10.63 -29.00
N GLY A 442 15.84 -9.94 -28.28
CA GLY A 442 15.95 -8.48 -28.28
C GLY A 442 14.86 -7.76 -27.47
N MET A 443 14.00 -8.48 -26.74
CA MET A 443 12.88 -7.91 -25.98
C MET A 443 13.31 -7.11 -24.75
N LEU A 444 14.58 -7.23 -24.34
CA LEU A 444 15.13 -6.53 -23.18
C LEU A 444 15.95 -5.29 -23.57
N ALA A 445 16.03 -4.94 -24.86
CA ALA A 445 16.92 -3.87 -25.35
C ALA A 445 16.58 -2.49 -24.78
N ASP A 446 15.29 -2.24 -24.54
CA ASP A 446 14.78 -0.96 -24.02
C ASP A 446 14.49 -1.01 -22.51
N LEU A 447 14.97 -2.05 -21.79
CA LEU A 447 14.74 -2.21 -20.36
C LEU A 447 16.00 -1.93 -19.56
N LEU A 448 15.84 -1.25 -18.42
CA LEU A 448 16.87 -1.21 -17.39
C LEU A 448 16.82 -2.52 -16.61
N ILE A 449 17.85 -3.34 -16.71
CA ILE A 449 17.93 -4.65 -16.04
C ILE A 449 18.75 -4.52 -14.76
N ASN A 450 18.30 -5.18 -13.70
CA ASN A 450 19.03 -5.23 -12.45
C ASN A 450 20.31 -6.07 -12.57
N ASP A 451 21.46 -5.47 -12.29
CA ASP A 451 22.75 -6.16 -12.34
C ASP A 451 22.99 -7.09 -11.15
N THR A 452 22.65 -6.66 -9.94
CA THR A 452 22.95 -7.41 -8.71
C THR A 452 21.81 -7.37 -7.70
N ASP A 453 21.68 -8.43 -6.91
CA ASP A 453 20.81 -8.41 -5.74
C ASP A 453 21.46 -7.67 -4.55
N VAL A 454 20.71 -7.51 -3.45
CA VAL A 454 21.19 -6.87 -2.21
C VAL A 454 22.36 -7.61 -1.53
N TRP A 455 22.69 -8.82 -1.96
CA TRP A 455 23.83 -9.60 -1.46
C TRP A 455 25.03 -9.56 -2.42
N GLY A 456 24.95 -8.79 -3.50
CA GLY A 456 26.00 -8.66 -4.51
C GLY A 456 26.08 -9.81 -5.51
N ASN A 457 25.07 -10.70 -5.55
CA ASN A 457 25.02 -11.76 -6.55
C ASN A 457 24.55 -11.21 -7.90
N PRO A 458 25.08 -11.70 -9.04
CA PRO A 458 24.55 -11.35 -10.36
C PRO A 458 23.06 -11.72 -10.48
N ASP A 459 22.22 -10.73 -10.77
CA ASP A 459 20.78 -10.91 -10.98
C ASP A 459 20.49 -11.11 -12.47
N GLY A 460 20.41 -10.03 -13.24
CA GLY A 460 20.15 -10.08 -14.68
C GLY A 460 18.77 -10.61 -15.06
N LEU A 461 17.85 -10.85 -14.10
CA LEU A 461 16.54 -11.45 -14.32
C LEU A 461 15.36 -10.49 -14.13
N ARG A 462 15.59 -9.33 -13.49
CA ARG A 462 14.54 -8.39 -13.10
C ARG A 462 14.75 -7.04 -13.77
N ALA A 463 13.69 -6.39 -14.20
CA ALA A 463 13.74 -5.00 -14.62
C ALA A 463 13.73 -4.04 -13.40
N ARG A 464 14.34 -2.86 -13.58
CA ARG A 464 14.39 -1.75 -12.62
C ARG A 464 13.20 -0.81 -12.73
N MET A 465 12.35 -0.97 -13.74
CA MET A 465 11.13 -0.20 -13.95
C MET A 465 10.03 -1.12 -14.50
N ALA A 466 8.79 -0.80 -14.17
CA ALA A 466 7.61 -1.54 -14.64
C ALA A 466 7.22 -1.21 -16.10
N TYR A 467 7.99 -0.35 -16.76
CA TYR A 467 7.76 0.16 -18.11
C TYR A 467 9.10 0.30 -18.86
N ALA A 468 9.04 0.41 -20.19
CA ALA A 468 10.24 0.53 -21.02
C ALA A 468 10.92 1.91 -20.86
N LEU A 469 12.24 1.97 -21.03
CA LEU A 469 13.02 3.19 -20.87
C LEU A 469 12.51 4.37 -21.72
N PRO A 470 12.09 4.20 -23.00
CA PRO A 470 11.52 5.28 -23.80
C PRO A 470 10.20 5.85 -23.26
N GLU A 471 9.46 5.11 -22.43
CA GLU A 471 8.22 5.58 -21.79
C GLU A 471 8.51 6.49 -20.59
N HIS A 472 9.76 6.55 -20.12
CA HIS A 472 10.15 7.48 -19.08
C HIS A 472 10.15 8.92 -19.61
N VAL A 473 9.65 9.89 -18.84
CA VAL A 473 9.52 11.28 -19.30
C VAL A 473 10.88 11.92 -19.66
N ASP A 474 11.96 11.60 -18.95
CA ASP A 474 13.33 12.06 -19.29
C ASP A 474 13.83 11.54 -20.65
N HIS A 475 13.19 10.50 -21.18
CA HIS A 475 13.47 9.91 -22.47
C HIS A 475 12.43 10.31 -23.53
N GLY A 476 11.56 11.28 -23.22
CA GLY A 476 10.52 11.78 -24.12
C GLY A 476 9.21 10.98 -24.11
N GLY A 477 9.01 10.12 -23.10
CA GLY A 477 7.77 9.37 -22.93
C GLY A 477 6.54 10.26 -22.73
N ASP A 478 5.38 9.77 -23.20
CA ASP A 478 4.10 10.47 -23.06
C ASP A 478 3.54 10.31 -21.62
N THR A 479 2.56 11.14 -21.30
CA THR A 479 1.69 11.05 -20.13
C THR A 479 0.87 9.76 -20.08
N ARG A 480 0.65 9.07 -21.21
CA ARG A 480 0.04 7.74 -21.18
C ARG A 480 1.13 6.69 -20.97
N LEU A 481 1.24 6.19 -19.74
CA LEU A 481 2.19 5.13 -19.41
C LEU A 481 1.65 3.73 -19.74
N GLU A 482 2.39 2.97 -20.52
CA GLU A 482 2.14 1.53 -20.73
C GLU A 482 3.06 0.70 -19.82
N LEU A 483 2.45 -0.16 -19.00
CA LEU A 483 3.18 -1.06 -18.11
C LEU A 483 3.48 -2.38 -18.83
N LEU A 484 4.67 -2.92 -18.58
CA LEU A 484 5.10 -4.22 -19.08
C LEU A 484 4.23 -5.33 -18.49
N ASP A 485 3.90 -6.34 -19.29
CA ASP A 485 3.18 -7.53 -18.82
C ASP A 485 3.78 -8.81 -19.42
N PHE A 486 4.76 -9.39 -18.73
CA PHE A 486 5.32 -10.70 -19.07
C PHE A 486 4.45 -11.82 -18.47
N SER A 487 3.22 -11.98 -18.97
CA SER A 487 2.22 -12.93 -18.43
C SER A 487 2.69 -14.39 -18.40
N GLY A 488 3.63 -14.75 -19.28
CA GLY A 488 4.30 -16.06 -19.27
C GLY A 488 5.26 -16.27 -18.09
N SER A 489 5.52 -15.25 -17.28
CA SER A 489 6.42 -15.33 -16.13
C SER A 489 5.91 -16.33 -15.10
N ARG A 490 6.86 -17.06 -14.51
CA ARG A 490 6.67 -17.88 -13.31
C ARG A 490 6.19 -17.09 -12.09
N PHE A 491 6.47 -15.79 -12.09
CA PHE A 491 6.12 -14.85 -11.02
C PHE A 491 4.91 -13.99 -11.38
N ALA A 492 4.21 -14.32 -12.47
CA ALA A 492 3.04 -13.57 -12.90
C ALA A 492 1.87 -13.73 -11.93
N SER A 493 1.21 -12.60 -11.66
CA SER A 493 -0.07 -12.57 -10.95
C SER A 493 -1.19 -13.19 -11.79
N ASP A 494 -2.07 -13.97 -11.18
CA ASP A 494 -3.28 -14.53 -11.81
C ASP A 494 -4.45 -13.55 -11.85
N GLN A 495 -4.43 -12.52 -11.00
CA GLN A 495 -5.38 -11.42 -11.05
C GLN A 495 -4.68 -10.10 -11.43
N PRO A 496 -5.42 -9.10 -11.95
CA PRO A 496 -4.88 -7.76 -12.20
C PRO A 496 -4.26 -7.07 -10.98
N LEU A 497 -4.72 -7.39 -9.76
CA LEU A 497 -4.20 -6.82 -8.52
C LEU A 497 -3.45 -7.87 -7.68
N TYR A 498 -2.26 -7.50 -7.23
CA TYR A 498 -1.41 -8.33 -6.35
C TYR A 498 -2.15 -8.82 -5.10
N ARG A 499 -2.85 -7.93 -4.39
CA ARG A 499 -3.61 -8.24 -3.17
C ARG A 499 -4.76 -9.24 -3.35
N LEU A 500 -5.11 -9.50 -4.62
CA LEU A 500 -6.16 -10.42 -5.04
C LEU A 500 -5.60 -11.66 -5.76
N SER A 501 -4.27 -11.80 -5.84
CA SER A 501 -3.60 -12.87 -6.59
C SER A 501 -3.03 -13.97 -5.70
N GLY A 502 -2.90 -15.18 -6.25
CA GLY A 502 -2.14 -16.28 -5.66
C GLY A 502 -2.96 -17.33 -4.90
N SER A 503 -4.29 -17.32 -4.97
CA SER A 503 -5.12 -18.33 -4.27
C SER A 503 -5.37 -19.62 -5.05
N GLY A 504 -5.10 -19.67 -6.36
CA GLY A 504 -5.40 -20.81 -7.23
C GLY A 504 -4.31 -21.89 -7.33
N GLU A 505 -4.58 -22.96 -8.11
CA GLU A 505 -3.62 -24.07 -8.33
C GLU A 505 -2.57 -23.77 -9.41
N GLU A 506 -2.82 -22.82 -10.33
CA GLU A 506 -1.88 -22.53 -11.43
C GLU A 506 -0.74 -21.58 -11.02
N LYS A 507 -1.08 -20.44 -10.43
CA LYS A 507 -0.14 -19.36 -10.04
C LYS A 507 -0.18 -19.05 -8.54
N GLY A 508 -0.90 -19.88 -7.78
CA GLY A 508 -1.06 -19.75 -6.34
C GLY A 508 -0.58 -20.98 -5.56
N HIS A 509 -0.90 -21.03 -4.27
CA HIS A 509 -0.56 -22.18 -3.42
C HIS A 509 -1.63 -22.47 -2.37
N GLY A 510 -2.56 -23.38 -2.67
CA GLY A 510 -3.51 -23.91 -1.69
C GLY A 510 -4.39 -22.86 -0.99
N GLY A 511 -4.80 -21.80 -1.71
CA GLY A 511 -5.60 -20.70 -1.15
C GLY A 511 -4.80 -19.61 -0.43
N VAL A 512 -3.46 -19.68 -0.42
CA VAL A 512 -2.60 -18.66 0.18
C VAL A 512 -2.25 -17.59 -0.86
N PHE A 513 -2.85 -16.41 -0.73
CA PHE A 513 -2.56 -15.25 -1.58
C PHE A 513 -1.10 -14.81 -1.46
N CYS A 514 -0.61 -14.10 -2.49
CA CYS A 514 0.77 -13.61 -2.55
C CYS A 514 1.18 -12.85 -1.28
N GLU A 515 0.28 -12.04 -0.72
CA GLU A 515 0.49 -11.27 0.52
C GLU A 515 0.81 -12.13 1.74
N GLY A 516 0.24 -13.34 1.81
CA GLY A 516 0.48 -14.27 2.91
C GLY A 516 1.91 -14.82 2.93
N CYS A 517 2.57 -14.87 1.76
CA CYS A 517 3.94 -15.33 1.63
C CYS A 517 4.95 -14.18 1.56
N HIS A 518 4.59 -13.07 0.91
CA HIS A 518 5.55 -12.01 0.57
C HIS A 518 5.38 -10.72 1.40
N GLY A 519 4.29 -10.54 2.14
CA GLY A 519 3.95 -9.27 2.81
C GLY A 519 3.03 -8.38 1.97
N SER A 520 2.62 -7.22 2.49
CA SER A 520 1.70 -6.33 1.76
C SER A 520 2.37 -5.63 0.58
N THR A 521 1.57 -5.11 -0.36
CA THR A 521 2.08 -4.15 -1.35
C THR A 521 2.83 -3.01 -0.68
N HIS A 522 3.91 -2.55 -1.32
CA HIS A 522 4.84 -1.55 -0.80
C HIS A 522 5.58 -1.91 0.51
N ALA A 523 5.38 -3.11 1.07
CA ALA A 523 6.10 -3.58 2.26
C ALA A 523 6.49 -5.06 2.12
N ILE A 524 6.86 -5.47 0.92
CA ILE A 524 7.29 -6.84 0.62
C ILE A 524 8.54 -7.17 1.43
N TRP A 525 8.52 -8.30 2.12
CA TRP A 525 9.57 -8.71 3.05
C TRP A 525 10.88 -9.11 2.34
N PRO A 526 12.03 -8.97 3.03
CA PRO A 526 12.18 -8.42 4.37
C PRO A 526 12.14 -6.90 4.39
N ASN A 527 11.94 -6.32 5.59
CA ASN A 527 12.40 -4.97 5.90
C ASN A 527 13.82 -5.05 6.50
N ALA A 528 14.74 -4.22 6.01
CA ALA A 528 16.15 -4.23 6.37
C ALA A 528 16.38 -3.84 7.82
N ASN A 529 15.50 -3.02 8.40
CA ASN A 529 15.52 -2.79 9.83
C ASN A 529 15.01 -4.07 10.53
N PRO A 530 15.87 -4.81 11.27
CA PRO A 530 15.48 -6.07 11.90
C PRO A 530 14.41 -5.88 12.99
N PHE A 531 14.21 -4.66 13.48
CA PHE A 531 13.20 -4.34 14.48
C PHE A 531 11.88 -3.86 13.87
N ALA A 532 11.79 -3.69 12.54
CA ALA A 532 10.56 -3.25 11.88
C ALA A 532 9.40 -4.23 12.14
N ASN A 533 8.22 -3.69 12.42
CA ASN A 533 7.04 -4.49 12.69
C ASN A 533 6.62 -5.35 11.48
N ASP A 534 6.98 -4.97 10.25
CA ASP A 534 6.72 -5.77 9.05
C ASP A 534 7.38 -7.15 9.11
N ASN A 535 8.53 -7.28 9.77
CA ASN A 535 9.24 -8.55 9.86
C ASN A 535 8.58 -9.55 10.82
N ARG A 536 7.67 -9.10 11.69
CA ARG A 536 7.09 -9.91 12.77
C ARG A 536 6.36 -11.14 12.26
N SER A 537 5.60 -11.01 11.17
CA SER A 537 4.88 -12.13 10.58
C SER A 537 5.84 -13.22 10.09
N ALA A 538 6.85 -12.84 9.28
CA ALA A 538 7.84 -13.78 8.76
C ALA A 538 8.66 -14.44 9.87
N GLU A 539 9.15 -13.65 10.84
CA GLU A 539 9.90 -14.19 11.97
C GLU A 539 9.07 -15.16 12.82
N GLY A 540 7.81 -14.83 13.09
CA GLY A 540 6.91 -15.67 13.88
C GLY A 540 6.56 -17.00 13.19
N LEU A 541 6.46 -17.00 11.86
CA LEU A 541 6.05 -18.15 11.07
C LEU A 541 7.20 -19.11 10.73
N GLN A 542 8.35 -18.58 10.30
CA GLN A 542 9.47 -19.39 9.81
C GLN A 542 10.80 -19.18 10.55
N GLY A 543 10.84 -18.29 11.54
CA GLY A 543 12.03 -18.03 12.36
C GLY A 543 13.08 -17.13 11.72
N HIS A 544 12.80 -16.55 10.55
CA HIS A 544 13.65 -15.57 9.88
C HIS A 544 12.85 -14.58 9.03
N THR A 545 13.44 -13.42 8.74
CA THR A 545 12.84 -12.39 7.88
C THR A 545 12.84 -12.81 6.40
N GLY A 546 11.94 -12.20 5.63
CA GLY A 546 11.82 -12.42 4.18
C GLY A 546 10.56 -13.21 3.80
N PRO A 547 10.37 -13.49 2.51
CA PRO A 547 9.22 -14.26 2.05
C PRO A 547 9.16 -15.63 2.72
N ILE A 548 7.95 -16.14 2.98
CA ILE A 548 7.73 -17.47 3.55
C ILE A 548 8.17 -18.53 2.55
N VAL A 549 9.24 -19.25 2.90
CA VAL A 549 9.81 -20.32 2.07
C VAL A 549 9.96 -21.64 2.83
N GLU A 550 9.91 -21.62 4.17
CA GLU A 550 9.95 -22.85 4.96
C GLU A 550 8.61 -23.58 4.89
N CYS A 551 8.57 -24.69 4.14
CA CYS A 551 7.34 -25.44 3.87
C CYS A 551 6.67 -25.95 5.16
N SER A 552 7.46 -26.21 6.20
CA SER A 552 6.99 -26.63 7.53
C SER A 552 6.13 -25.60 8.26
N THR A 553 6.10 -24.35 7.77
CA THR A 553 5.19 -23.31 8.26
C THR A 553 3.73 -23.75 8.12
N CYS A 554 3.41 -24.48 7.06
CA CYS A 554 2.05 -24.92 6.74
C CYS A 554 1.91 -26.44 6.62
N HIS A 555 2.96 -27.13 6.18
CA HIS A 555 2.92 -28.58 5.90
C HIS A 555 3.52 -29.39 7.03
N THR A 556 2.83 -30.49 7.38
CA THR A 556 3.34 -31.47 8.36
C THR A 556 3.95 -32.67 7.65
N GLY A 557 5.06 -33.18 8.16
CA GLY A 557 5.74 -34.37 7.61
C GLY A 557 6.73 -34.06 6.48
N ASP A 558 7.27 -35.11 5.87
CA ASP A 558 8.17 -35.02 4.73
C ASP A 558 7.36 -34.92 3.43
N LEU A 559 7.65 -33.88 2.64
CA LEU A 559 7.04 -33.65 1.33
C LEU A 559 7.70 -34.49 0.22
N GLY A 560 8.85 -35.11 0.51
CA GLY A 560 9.62 -35.90 -0.44
C GLY A 560 10.19 -35.07 -1.59
N ASN A 561 10.43 -35.73 -2.73
CA ASN A 561 11.04 -35.11 -3.90
C ASN A 561 9.97 -34.64 -4.88
N THR A 562 9.54 -33.38 -4.73
CA THR A 562 8.54 -32.73 -5.57
C THR A 562 9.01 -31.35 -6.04
N LEU A 563 8.39 -30.85 -7.12
CA LEU A 563 8.51 -29.47 -7.62
C LEU A 563 7.14 -28.75 -7.59
N GLU A 564 6.17 -29.26 -6.83
CA GLU A 564 4.79 -28.76 -6.76
C GLU A 564 4.62 -27.60 -5.76
N GLY A 565 5.72 -27.02 -5.27
CA GLY A 565 5.68 -25.81 -4.46
C GLY A 565 5.39 -24.55 -5.27
N PRO A 566 5.16 -23.41 -4.58
CA PRO A 566 4.94 -22.13 -5.25
C PRO A 566 6.09 -21.81 -6.20
N HIS A 567 5.77 -21.23 -7.36
CA HIS A 567 6.75 -20.96 -8.43
C HIS A 567 7.54 -22.20 -8.89
N GLY A 568 7.00 -23.42 -8.73
CA GLY A 568 7.70 -24.66 -9.05
C GLY A 568 8.86 -24.98 -8.09
N MET A 569 8.82 -24.44 -6.88
CA MET A 569 9.83 -24.69 -5.85
C MET A 569 9.76 -26.12 -5.34
N HIS A 570 10.94 -26.67 -5.01
CA HIS A 570 11.05 -27.89 -4.23
C HIS A 570 11.12 -27.57 -2.73
N PRO A 571 10.90 -28.57 -1.84
CA PRO A 571 11.14 -28.40 -0.41
C PRO A 571 12.56 -27.90 -0.14
N VAL A 572 12.67 -26.81 0.62
CA VAL A 572 13.96 -26.18 0.99
C VAL A 572 14.42 -26.65 2.36
N GLY A 573 15.69 -26.45 2.67
CA GLY A 573 16.27 -26.84 3.96
C GLY A 573 16.74 -28.30 3.98
N ASN A 574 16.99 -28.81 5.20
CA ASN A 574 17.54 -30.14 5.40
C ASN A 574 16.44 -31.21 5.30
N THR A 575 15.94 -31.41 4.08
CA THR A 575 14.86 -32.34 3.75
C THR A 575 15.40 -33.54 2.96
N THR A 576 14.54 -34.52 2.70
CA THR A 576 14.83 -35.63 1.78
C THR A 576 15.33 -35.13 0.42
N PHE A 577 14.83 -33.98 -0.05
CA PHE A 577 15.30 -33.34 -1.28
C PHE A 577 16.80 -33.04 -1.24
N SER A 578 17.31 -32.47 -0.14
CA SER A 578 18.74 -32.20 0.01
C SER A 578 19.58 -33.46 0.18
N MET A 579 19.00 -34.53 0.75
CA MET A 579 19.69 -35.80 1.01
C MET A 579 19.85 -36.66 -0.25
N GLY A 580 18.95 -36.56 -1.23
CA GLY A 580 19.05 -37.31 -2.49
C GLY A 580 17.70 -37.64 -3.10
N GLY A 581 17.70 -38.41 -4.17
CA GLY A 581 16.52 -38.74 -4.98
C GLY A 581 16.06 -37.60 -5.92
N HIS A 582 16.53 -36.37 -5.74
CA HIS A 582 16.25 -35.25 -6.65
C HIS A 582 16.99 -35.39 -7.98
N GLU A 583 18.05 -36.20 -8.05
CA GLU A 583 18.74 -36.54 -9.29
C GLU A 583 17.80 -37.21 -10.29
N LYS A 584 16.83 -38.01 -9.81
CA LYS A 584 15.81 -38.62 -10.68
C LYS A 584 14.87 -37.60 -11.30
N LEU A 585 14.65 -36.47 -10.63
CA LEU A 585 13.89 -35.35 -11.21
C LEU A 585 14.73 -34.65 -12.27
N ALA A 586 16.00 -34.37 -11.97
CA ALA A 586 16.92 -33.75 -12.90
C ALA A 586 17.19 -34.61 -14.16
N GLU A 587 17.27 -35.93 -14.02
CA GLU A 587 17.42 -36.87 -15.15
C GLU A 587 16.23 -36.82 -16.11
N LYS A 588 15.02 -36.60 -15.58
CA LYS A 588 13.80 -36.48 -16.40
C LYS A 588 13.69 -35.11 -17.05
N ASN A 589 14.01 -34.05 -16.32
CA ASN A 589 13.89 -32.67 -16.80
C ASN A 589 14.95 -31.77 -16.16
N LYS A 590 16.08 -31.61 -16.85
CA LYS A 590 17.16 -30.71 -16.42
C LYS A 590 16.73 -29.24 -16.41
N ASP A 591 15.84 -28.85 -17.32
CA ASP A 591 15.43 -27.45 -17.49
C ASP A 591 14.59 -26.95 -16.31
N ALA A 592 13.88 -27.85 -15.62
CA ALA A 592 13.21 -27.52 -14.36
C ALA A 592 14.20 -27.03 -13.28
N CYS A 593 15.42 -27.57 -13.25
CA CYS A 593 16.46 -27.11 -12.33
C CYS A 593 17.15 -25.85 -12.88
N ARG A 594 17.46 -25.81 -14.18
CA ARG A 594 18.15 -24.67 -14.82
C ARG A 594 17.36 -23.37 -14.71
N ALA A 595 16.03 -23.46 -14.70
CA ALA A 595 15.12 -22.33 -14.47
C ALA A 595 15.53 -21.48 -13.25
N CYS A 596 15.95 -22.12 -12.14
CA CYS A 596 16.30 -21.41 -10.91
C CYS A 596 17.79 -21.47 -10.57
N HIS A 597 18.48 -22.55 -10.96
CA HIS A 597 19.88 -22.82 -10.60
C HIS A 597 20.89 -22.44 -11.68
N GLY A 598 20.52 -21.61 -12.66
CA GLY A 598 21.42 -21.18 -13.73
C GLY A 598 21.42 -22.13 -14.94
N GLN A 599 21.76 -21.62 -16.13
CA GLN A 599 21.69 -22.38 -17.38
C GLN A 599 22.58 -23.63 -17.34
N ASN A 600 23.69 -23.55 -16.61
CA ASN A 600 24.68 -24.59 -16.48
C ASN A 600 24.77 -25.12 -15.04
N GLY A 601 23.82 -24.82 -14.15
CA GLY A 601 23.85 -25.26 -12.75
C GLY A 601 24.80 -24.47 -11.83
N GLU A 602 25.17 -23.25 -12.23
CA GLU A 602 26.06 -22.33 -11.52
C GLU A 602 25.41 -21.59 -10.34
N GLY A 603 24.10 -21.74 -10.16
CA GLY A 603 23.28 -20.97 -9.22
C GLY A 603 22.82 -19.65 -9.83
N SER A 604 21.67 -19.15 -9.40
CA SER A 604 21.21 -17.78 -9.67
C SER A 604 20.57 -17.17 -8.43
N VAL A 605 20.22 -15.88 -8.48
CA VAL A 605 19.46 -15.19 -7.42
C VAL A 605 18.13 -15.86 -7.07
N LEU A 606 17.56 -16.68 -7.95
CA LEU A 606 16.34 -17.46 -7.69
C LEU A 606 16.60 -18.69 -6.81
N SER A 607 17.83 -19.22 -6.82
CA SER A 607 18.24 -20.38 -6.01
C SER A 607 18.87 -19.99 -4.66
N ARG A 608 18.77 -18.72 -4.30
CA ARG A 608 19.46 -18.15 -3.12
C ARG A 608 18.84 -18.65 -1.82
N VAL A 609 19.65 -19.10 -0.87
CA VAL A 609 19.13 -19.52 0.45
C VAL A 609 18.64 -18.32 1.27
N ALA A 610 17.45 -18.45 1.89
CA ALA A 610 16.81 -17.37 2.64
C ALA A 610 17.32 -17.21 4.09
N ALA A 611 17.97 -18.25 4.62
CA ALA A 611 18.57 -18.29 5.95
C ALA A 611 19.89 -19.08 5.91
N ASP A 612 20.68 -18.99 6.98
CA ASP A 612 21.84 -19.85 7.16
C ASP A 612 21.40 -21.30 7.29
N ARG A 613 22.02 -22.20 6.53
CA ARG A 613 21.62 -23.61 6.48
C ARG A 613 22.81 -24.54 6.61
N THR A 614 22.58 -25.64 7.31
CA THR A 614 23.44 -26.83 7.24
C THR A 614 22.65 -27.93 6.54
N LEU A 615 23.12 -28.36 5.37
CA LEU A 615 22.46 -29.34 4.52
C LEU A 615 23.29 -30.61 4.45
N PHE A 616 22.65 -31.78 4.37
CA PHE A 616 23.35 -32.99 3.97
C PHE A 616 23.79 -32.89 2.50
N LYS A 617 24.97 -33.44 2.19
CA LYS A 617 25.53 -33.49 0.82
C LYS A 617 25.81 -34.91 0.34
N ASP A 618 25.36 -35.91 1.07
CA ASP A 618 25.39 -37.32 0.69
C ASP A 618 24.12 -38.04 1.15
N GLU A 619 23.75 -39.09 0.39
CA GLU A 619 22.54 -39.90 0.64
C GLU A 619 22.56 -40.62 1.98
N ASP A 620 23.77 -40.88 2.49
CA ASP A 620 24.01 -41.51 3.79
C ASP A 620 23.84 -40.54 4.98
N GLY A 621 23.69 -39.22 4.73
CA GLY A 621 23.58 -38.19 5.76
C GLY A 621 24.82 -38.06 6.65
N LYS A 622 26.00 -38.45 6.16
CA LYS A 622 27.26 -38.44 6.92
C LYS A 622 28.08 -37.18 6.68
N LYS A 623 27.79 -36.44 5.61
CA LYS A 623 28.49 -35.21 5.25
C LYS A 623 27.52 -34.07 5.15
N THR A 624 27.94 -32.93 5.69
CA THR A 624 27.18 -31.68 5.59
C THR A 624 27.94 -30.61 4.83
N VAL A 625 27.20 -29.61 4.37
CA VAL A 625 27.70 -28.34 3.87
C VAL A 625 26.95 -27.21 4.57
N MET A 626 27.68 -26.18 4.99
CA MET A 626 27.09 -24.96 5.52
C MET A 626 26.97 -23.95 4.38
N VAL A 627 25.79 -23.38 4.20
CA VAL A 627 25.47 -22.39 3.18
C VAL A 627 24.92 -21.16 3.89
N ALA A 628 25.62 -20.04 3.77
CA ALA A 628 25.20 -18.79 4.39
C ALA A 628 23.99 -18.19 3.67
N ARG A 629 23.13 -17.49 4.41
CA ARG A 629 22.04 -16.66 3.88
C ARG A 629 22.56 -15.80 2.72
N GLY A 630 21.77 -15.71 1.66
CA GLY A 630 22.13 -14.89 0.51
C GLY A 630 23.02 -15.60 -0.51
N THR A 631 23.43 -16.85 -0.29
CA THR A 631 24.24 -17.61 -1.25
C THR A 631 23.36 -18.32 -2.30
N PRO A 632 23.57 -18.11 -3.61
CA PRO A 632 22.98 -18.90 -4.68
C PRO A 632 23.39 -20.38 -4.60
N VAL A 633 22.43 -21.29 -4.69
CA VAL A 633 22.73 -22.73 -4.65
C VAL A 633 23.14 -23.22 -6.04
N SER A 634 24.42 -23.56 -6.20
CA SER A 634 24.94 -24.23 -7.40
C SER A 634 25.08 -25.74 -7.19
N CYS A 635 25.07 -26.52 -8.27
CA CYS A 635 25.25 -27.97 -8.19
C CYS A 635 26.60 -28.34 -7.54
N SER A 636 27.62 -27.52 -7.81
CA SER A 636 29.00 -27.76 -7.34
C SER A 636 29.21 -27.53 -5.85
N LEU A 637 28.23 -26.95 -5.13
CA LEU A 637 28.32 -26.81 -3.67
C LEU A 637 28.32 -28.16 -2.95
N CYS A 638 27.59 -29.14 -3.48
CA CYS A 638 27.41 -30.45 -2.86
C CYS A 638 28.13 -31.56 -3.63
N HIS A 639 28.00 -31.58 -4.96
CA HIS A 639 28.44 -32.68 -5.82
C HIS A 639 28.94 -32.20 -7.18
N GLU A 640 29.39 -33.11 -8.04
CA GLU A 640 29.78 -32.75 -9.39
C GLU A 640 28.57 -32.23 -10.18
N ASN A 641 28.75 -31.16 -10.94
CA ASN A 641 27.68 -30.55 -11.72
C ASN A 641 27.31 -31.41 -12.95
N LYS A 642 26.10 -31.99 -12.94
CA LYS A 642 25.55 -32.84 -14.01
C LYS A 642 24.57 -32.11 -14.95
N LEU A 643 24.37 -30.80 -14.76
CA LEU A 643 23.52 -29.97 -15.62
C LEU A 643 24.25 -29.44 -16.86
N LYS A 644 25.58 -29.58 -16.90
CA LYS A 644 26.40 -29.33 -18.09
C LYS A 644 26.20 -30.37 -19.19
#